data_AF-A0AA35VZF8-F1
#
_entry.id   AF-A0AA35VZF8-F1
#
_cell.length_a   1.000
_cell.length_b   1.000
_cell.length_c   1.000
_cell.angle_alpha   90.00
_cell.angle_beta   90.00
_cell.angle_gamma   90.00
#
_symmetry.space_group_name_H-M   'P 1'
#
loop_
_entity.id
_entity.type
_entity.pdbx_description
1 polymer ?
#
loop_
_entity_poly.entity_id
_entity_poly.type
_entity_poly.pdbx_seq_one_letter_code
_entity_poly.pdbx_strand_id
1 'polypeptide(L)'
;MEGARWTAIVCTCQNRESANAFRKELQIRQKKGIICSGAVIMAVDDPKPNIGSGSATLNALISVTEYLAARGGHKVVTAEVLYNARILILLLGATFPFSPCGHAFMPAPDKASSSPSSEGTGDNQQLDAEVTMNIDRLMENMMKLSENSPPGLWIASTDMILHHPHPIKPLDMSDMKDCVCALTVKTTPQYAMKHGACKISESGEVSRILHMASEEVIKSWTKADGTCDMLAGIVYVGPSVAKSMVYIHTVPPLDACTYFGLDNGAQPLSLSLFFDILLCMTADIEEEEFVSGQSRAGPAQQSSAIMRRARTHLWNTFSGTKMRAVHLVGVQHDYLRHVAADVCNRYLQSHEEKHCVINSRVQSEATIGDGSVLINCNIQHPIVIGANCFLSGVTNTLLELQAADLSPVLSVPDGIALQEIRVTMGTAQKCFHLDVGVVYGINDLLTASEGSEGATFCNRPWSEFFERTKIQSSELWPTTPHNLLTAKLYVASHTHPEATTEDILWLAIGSPSEETLLRWRSAWRVSLMDILRRVDSEAEFKKGRDIAFQLQLDRMVAALKNNELVCFLSFFKQSLVENRQHDLFATLDHVVEEVLDKPLVICRTYACIADILGYMAGEVGIRGGPAANIAWRMAFNLLEKEDYLAATRALAAERKNWTDNGPDRIIRASRHYERAGHIITRMGVATAKKFISGTQSEPPPIGQPVTVTAPARIDIAGGWTDTPPQAYEWGGVVVTLAIKINDEKPIKCTATRIEG
;
A
#
# COMPACT_ATOMS: atom_id res chain seq x y z
N MET A 1 -13.12 -5.51 -20.06
CA MET A 1 -11.85 -4.79 -19.84
C MET A 1 -10.71 -5.57 -20.46
N GLU A 2 -10.49 -5.39 -21.77
CA GLU A 2 -9.32 -5.85 -22.50
C GLU A 2 -8.34 -4.68 -22.65
N GLY A 3 -7.84 -4.17 -21.51
CA GLY A 3 -6.67 -3.29 -21.52
C GLY A 3 -5.39 -4.11 -21.69
N ALA A 4 -4.31 -3.49 -22.16
CA ALA A 4 -2.98 -4.09 -22.24
C ALA A 4 -2.57 -4.69 -20.88
N ARG A 5 -2.47 -6.02 -20.78
CA ARG A 5 -2.00 -6.71 -19.56
C ARG A 5 -0.49 -6.90 -19.59
N TRP A 6 0.16 -6.70 -18.45
CA TRP A 6 1.57 -7.04 -18.24
C TRP A 6 1.77 -8.55 -18.36
N THR A 7 2.80 -8.96 -19.12
CA THR A 7 3.30 -10.34 -19.12
C THR A 7 4.05 -10.63 -17.83
N ALA A 8 4.87 -9.67 -17.37
CA ALA A 8 5.63 -9.77 -16.13
C ALA A 8 5.79 -8.41 -15.45
N ILE A 9 5.78 -8.41 -14.12
CA ILE A 9 6.16 -7.30 -13.25
C ILE A 9 7.32 -7.77 -12.38
N VAL A 10 8.43 -7.04 -12.43
CA VAL A 10 9.68 -7.37 -11.75
C VAL A 10 10.11 -6.21 -10.87
N CYS A 11 10.28 -6.43 -9.57
CA CYS A 11 10.90 -5.45 -8.68
C CYS A 11 12.38 -5.77 -8.49
N THR A 12 13.26 -4.78 -8.58
CA THR A 12 14.66 -4.93 -8.12
C THR A 12 14.73 -4.81 -6.61
N CYS A 13 15.75 -5.38 -5.97
CA CYS A 13 15.94 -5.30 -4.53
C CYS A 13 17.43 -5.28 -4.22
N GLN A 14 17.91 -4.49 -3.28
CA GLN A 14 19.36 -4.50 -2.96
C GLN A 14 19.81 -5.75 -2.19
N ASN A 15 18.88 -6.41 -1.48
CA ASN A 15 19.17 -7.50 -0.57
C ASN A 15 18.17 -8.65 -0.77
N ARG A 16 18.64 -9.89 -0.59
CA ARG A 16 17.88 -11.13 -0.80
C ARG A 16 16.71 -11.29 0.17
N GLU A 17 16.89 -10.90 1.43
CA GLU A 17 15.86 -10.98 2.46
C GLU A 17 14.63 -10.13 2.08
N SER A 18 14.86 -8.90 1.64
CA SER A 18 13.80 -7.98 1.19
C SER A 18 13.11 -8.47 -0.10
N ALA A 19 13.83 -9.14 -1.01
CA ALA A 19 13.25 -9.66 -2.24
C ALA A 19 12.10 -10.65 -1.98
N ASN A 20 12.23 -11.52 -0.98
CA ASN A 20 11.16 -12.45 -0.60
C ASN A 20 9.94 -11.71 -0.04
N ALA A 21 10.16 -10.70 0.82
CA ALA A 21 9.09 -9.89 1.37
C ALA A 21 8.34 -9.11 0.27
N PHE A 22 9.06 -8.45 -0.63
CA PHE A 22 8.46 -7.71 -1.74
C PHE A 22 7.71 -8.63 -2.71
N ARG A 23 8.23 -9.83 -2.98
CA ARG A 23 7.51 -10.84 -3.79
C ARG A 23 6.18 -11.23 -3.15
N LYS A 24 6.16 -11.51 -1.84
CA LYS A 24 4.93 -11.82 -1.09
C LYS A 24 3.94 -10.66 -1.17
N GLU A 25 4.43 -9.43 -1.03
CA GLU A 25 3.62 -8.21 -1.04
C GLU A 25 2.98 -7.93 -2.42
N LEU A 26 3.68 -8.21 -3.52
CA LEU A 26 3.11 -8.20 -4.87
C LEU A 26 2.12 -9.36 -5.12
N GLN A 27 2.39 -10.55 -4.58
CA GLN A 27 1.45 -11.67 -4.66
C GLN A 27 0.14 -11.39 -3.92
N ILE A 28 0.19 -10.70 -2.77
CA ILE A 28 -1.00 -10.22 -2.06
C ILE A 28 -1.78 -9.27 -2.97
N ARG A 29 -1.12 -8.30 -3.61
CA ARG A 29 -1.76 -7.39 -4.58
C ARG A 29 -2.40 -8.12 -5.76
N GLN A 30 -1.76 -9.17 -6.26
CA GLN A 30 -2.33 -10.02 -7.31
C GLN A 30 -3.59 -10.75 -6.84
N LYS A 31 -3.57 -11.32 -5.64
CA LYS A 31 -4.74 -11.97 -5.03
C LYS A 31 -5.87 -10.98 -4.71
N LYS A 32 -5.53 -9.73 -4.35
CA LYS A 32 -6.48 -8.62 -4.18
C LYS A 32 -7.02 -8.08 -5.52
N GLY A 33 -6.48 -8.51 -6.66
CA GLY A 33 -6.92 -8.10 -7.99
C GLY A 33 -6.34 -6.76 -8.48
N ILE A 34 -5.39 -6.16 -7.75
CA ILE A 34 -4.67 -4.94 -8.16
C ILE A 34 -3.74 -5.27 -9.33
N ILE A 35 -3.06 -6.42 -9.24
CA ILE A 35 -2.24 -6.97 -10.33
C ILE A 35 -3.04 -8.09 -11.01
N CYS A 36 -3.00 -8.14 -12.35
CA CYS A 36 -3.67 -9.19 -13.10
C CYS A 36 -3.14 -10.59 -12.71
N SER A 37 -4.05 -11.55 -12.50
CA SER A 37 -3.72 -12.93 -12.11
C SER A 37 -2.85 -13.68 -13.11
N GLY A 38 -2.83 -13.25 -14.38
CA GLY A 38 -2.00 -13.86 -15.43
C GLY A 38 -0.56 -13.32 -15.50
N ALA A 39 -0.25 -12.21 -14.82
CA ALA A 39 1.07 -11.60 -14.85
C ALA A 39 2.07 -12.41 -14.00
N VAL A 40 3.28 -12.60 -14.53
CA VAL A 40 4.40 -13.16 -13.76
C VAL A 40 4.89 -12.11 -12.77
N ILE A 41 5.06 -12.49 -11.51
CA ILE A 41 5.55 -11.59 -10.46
C ILE A 41 6.90 -12.05 -9.98
N MET A 42 7.89 -11.17 -10.05
CA MET A 42 9.26 -11.42 -9.61
C MET A 42 9.77 -10.29 -8.73
N ALA A 43 10.61 -10.67 -7.77
CA ALA A 43 11.48 -9.75 -7.05
C ALA A 43 12.89 -10.32 -7.21
N VAL A 44 13.80 -9.51 -7.74
CA VAL A 44 15.15 -9.91 -8.12
C VAL A 44 16.11 -9.12 -7.25
N ASP A 45 16.85 -9.83 -6.40
CA ASP A 45 17.90 -9.23 -5.61
C ASP A 45 19.13 -8.91 -6.46
N ASP A 46 19.77 -7.81 -6.10
CA ASP A 46 21.02 -7.39 -6.69
C ASP A 46 22.11 -8.40 -6.26
N PRO A 47 22.94 -8.89 -7.19
CA PRO A 47 24.07 -9.76 -6.85
C PRO A 47 25.03 -9.17 -5.81
N LYS A 48 25.01 -7.85 -5.62
CA LYS A 48 25.68 -7.13 -4.54
C LYS A 48 24.92 -5.84 -4.22
N PRO A 49 24.93 -5.33 -2.97
CA PRO A 49 24.35 -4.02 -2.68
C PRO A 49 25.03 -2.90 -3.48
N ASN A 50 24.24 -1.91 -3.91
CA ASN A 50 24.70 -0.70 -4.64
C ASN A 50 25.38 -0.97 -6.01
N ILE A 51 24.89 -1.95 -6.78
CA ILE A 51 25.37 -2.21 -8.16
C ILE A 51 24.91 -1.16 -9.19
N GLY A 52 24.05 -0.22 -8.79
CA GLY A 52 23.54 0.84 -9.67
C GLY A 52 22.33 0.42 -10.49
N SER A 53 21.53 1.40 -10.91
CA SER A 53 20.23 1.17 -11.58
C SER A 53 20.34 0.47 -12.92
N GLY A 54 21.45 0.63 -13.63
CA GLY A 54 21.71 -0.05 -14.90
C GLY A 54 21.95 -1.53 -14.68
N SER A 55 22.86 -1.88 -13.77
CA SER A 55 23.12 -3.28 -13.42
C SER A 55 21.89 -3.96 -12.81
N ALA A 56 21.14 -3.28 -11.94
CA ALA A 56 19.87 -3.80 -11.39
C ALA A 56 18.84 -4.08 -12.50
N THR A 57 18.71 -3.16 -13.48
CA THR A 57 17.85 -3.36 -14.66
C THR A 57 18.27 -4.58 -15.47
N LEU A 58 19.57 -4.76 -15.72
CA LEU A 58 20.09 -5.90 -16.48
C LEU A 58 19.80 -7.22 -15.79
N ASN A 59 20.06 -7.33 -14.48
CA ASN A 59 19.78 -8.54 -13.72
C ASN A 59 18.28 -8.87 -13.68
N ALA A 60 17.42 -7.87 -13.49
CA ALA A 60 15.98 -8.05 -13.56
C ALA A 60 15.52 -8.52 -14.95
N LEU A 61 16.02 -7.90 -16.01
CA LEU A 61 15.70 -8.25 -17.40
C LEU A 61 16.18 -9.66 -17.77
N ILE A 62 17.40 -10.03 -17.39
CA ILE A 62 17.94 -11.37 -17.63
C ILE A 62 17.12 -12.42 -16.87
N SER A 63 16.82 -12.18 -15.59
CA SER A 63 16.04 -13.12 -14.76
C SER A 63 14.65 -13.39 -15.33
N VAL A 64 13.92 -12.34 -15.74
CA VAL A 64 12.59 -12.51 -16.35
C VAL A 64 12.67 -13.15 -17.74
N THR A 65 13.73 -12.84 -18.51
CA THR A 65 13.96 -13.48 -19.81
C THR A 65 14.23 -14.98 -19.65
N GLU A 66 15.05 -15.36 -18.67
CA GLU A 66 15.32 -16.77 -18.33
C GLU A 66 14.03 -17.49 -17.93
N TYR A 67 13.21 -16.87 -17.06
CA TYR A 67 11.93 -17.42 -16.65
C TYR A 67 10.97 -17.63 -17.83
N LEU A 68 10.83 -16.62 -18.70
CA LEU A 68 9.96 -16.70 -19.88
C LEU A 68 10.48 -17.72 -20.90
N ALA A 69 11.79 -17.81 -21.10
CA ALA A 69 12.43 -18.81 -21.95
C ALA A 69 12.19 -20.23 -21.42
N ALA A 70 12.37 -20.47 -20.13
CA ALA A 70 12.10 -21.76 -19.51
C ALA A 70 10.63 -22.17 -19.65
N ARG A 71 9.69 -21.22 -19.44
CA ARG A 71 8.26 -21.45 -19.65
C ARG A 71 7.90 -21.75 -21.12
N GLY A 72 8.67 -21.20 -22.06
CA GLY A 72 8.59 -21.52 -23.48
C GLY A 72 9.24 -22.85 -23.90
N GLY A 73 9.84 -23.59 -22.96
CA GLY A 73 10.52 -24.87 -23.24
C GLY A 73 11.98 -24.73 -23.70
N HIS A 74 12.56 -23.53 -23.62
CA HIS A 74 13.97 -23.30 -23.93
C HIS A 74 14.87 -23.71 -22.75
N LYS A 75 16.08 -24.19 -23.04
CA LYS A 75 17.08 -24.60 -22.03
C LYS A 75 18.18 -23.56 -21.78
N VAL A 76 18.15 -22.47 -22.52
CA VAL A 76 19.13 -21.37 -22.46
C VAL A 76 18.38 -20.05 -22.51
N VAL A 77 19.00 -18.98 -22.01
CA VAL A 77 18.44 -17.63 -22.08
C VAL A 77 18.19 -17.28 -23.56
N THR A 78 16.91 -17.14 -23.92
CA THR A 78 16.46 -16.93 -25.30
C THR A 78 15.76 -15.58 -25.38
N ALA A 79 16.44 -14.56 -25.90
CA ALA A 79 15.95 -13.18 -25.90
C ALA A 79 14.75 -12.96 -26.84
N GLU A 80 14.48 -13.88 -27.77
CA GLU A 80 13.34 -13.83 -28.69
C GLU A 80 11.98 -13.78 -27.99
N VAL A 81 11.90 -14.29 -26.75
CA VAL A 81 10.66 -14.23 -25.95
C VAL A 81 10.22 -12.79 -25.65
N LEU A 82 11.14 -11.82 -25.71
CA LEU A 82 10.86 -10.41 -25.44
C LEU A 82 10.01 -9.74 -26.53
N TYR A 83 10.02 -10.24 -27.77
CA TYR A 83 9.23 -9.65 -28.87
C TYR A 83 7.72 -9.75 -28.67
N ASN A 84 7.26 -10.66 -27.79
CA ASN A 84 5.85 -10.87 -27.47
C ASN A 84 5.51 -10.55 -26.00
N ALA A 85 6.47 -10.06 -25.22
CA ALA A 85 6.30 -9.81 -23.80
C ALA A 85 6.15 -8.31 -23.50
N ARG A 86 5.21 -7.96 -22.62
CA ARG A 86 5.13 -6.64 -21.99
C ARG A 86 5.65 -6.76 -20.56
N ILE A 87 6.83 -6.20 -20.30
CA ILE A 87 7.53 -6.34 -19.02
C ILE A 87 7.58 -4.99 -18.34
N LEU A 88 7.23 -4.93 -17.05
CA LEU A 88 7.44 -3.77 -16.21
C LEU A 88 8.52 -4.10 -15.16
N ILE A 89 9.65 -3.39 -15.20
CA ILE A 89 10.65 -3.39 -14.14
C ILE A 89 10.42 -2.17 -13.25
N LEU A 90 10.15 -2.42 -11.99
CA LEU A 90 10.09 -1.41 -10.93
C LEU A 90 11.45 -1.38 -10.24
N LEU A 91 12.18 -0.27 -10.42
CA LEU A 91 13.46 -0.04 -9.78
C LEU A 91 13.23 0.47 -8.36
N LEU A 92 13.37 -0.41 -7.38
CA LEU A 92 13.36 -0.01 -5.98
C LEU A 92 14.71 0.65 -5.70
N GLY A 93 14.66 1.94 -5.36
CA GLY A 93 15.84 2.73 -5.09
C GLY A 93 16.53 2.37 -3.78
N ALA A 94 17.36 3.31 -3.32
CA ALA A 94 18.11 3.13 -2.07
C ALA A 94 17.18 3.03 -0.86
N THR A 95 17.74 2.55 0.26
CA THR A 95 17.07 2.56 1.57
C THR A 95 16.53 3.96 1.87
N PHE A 96 15.26 4.03 2.25
CA PHE A 96 14.59 5.29 2.53
C PHE A 96 14.31 5.44 4.03
N PRO A 97 14.93 6.41 4.72
CA PRO A 97 14.82 6.51 6.18
C PRO A 97 13.42 6.77 6.74
N PHE A 98 12.46 7.20 5.92
CA PHE A 98 11.11 7.55 6.37
C PHE A 98 10.05 6.49 6.02
N SER A 99 10.46 5.41 5.34
CA SER A 99 9.67 4.19 5.17
C SER A 99 10.62 3.00 5.18
N PRO A 100 10.62 2.17 6.24
CA PRO A 100 11.59 1.07 6.39
C PRO A 100 11.67 0.12 5.18
N CYS A 101 10.55 -0.08 4.49
CA CYS A 101 10.47 -0.92 3.29
C CYS A 101 10.83 -0.20 1.97
N GLY A 102 11.23 1.06 2.02
CA GLY A 102 11.63 1.87 0.86
C GLY A 102 10.50 2.72 0.26
N HIS A 103 10.86 3.55 -0.72
CA HIS A 103 9.97 4.52 -1.37
C HIS A 103 8.71 3.92 -1.99
N ALA A 104 8.82 2.69 -2.50
CA ALA A 104 7.72 1.99 -3.15
C ALA A 104 6.52 1.75 -2.21
N PHE A 105 6.79 1.55 -0.91
CA PHE A 105 5.78 1.13 0.06
C PHE A 105 5.43 2.23 1.08
N MET A 106 5.65 3.47 0.70
CA MET A 106 5.13 4.62 1.41
C MET A 106 3.70 4.90 0.95
N PRO A 107 2.80 5.35 1.84
CA PRO A 107 1.48 5.83 1.43
C PRO A 107 1.59 6.87 0.32
N ALA A 108 0.75 6.77 -0.70
CA ALA A 108 0.62 7.83 -1.68
C ALA A 108 0.00 9.05 -0.97
N PRO A 109 0.54 10.27 -1.13
CA PRO A 109 0.00 11.47 -0.52
C PRO A 109 -1.25 11.96 -1.27
N ASP A 110 -2.01 11.08 -1.92
CA ASP A 110 -3.31 11.48 -2.44
C ASP A 110 -4.24 11.72 -1.25
N LYS A 111 -5.31 12.51 -1.42
CA LYS A 111 -6.40 12.49 -0.43
C LYS A 111 -6.75 11.02 -0.27
N ALA A 112 -6.52 10.44 0.92
CA ALA A 112 -7.29 9.28 1.32
C ALA A 112 -8.74 9.60 0.93
N SER A 113 -9.51 8.63 0.47
CA SER A 113 -10.94 8.85 0.27
C SER A 113 -11.59 9.06 1.64
N SER A 114 -11.24 10.13 2.35
CA SER A 114 -11.79 10.66 3.58
C SER A 114 -12.57 11.92 3.21
N SER A 115 -13.46 11.76 2.23
CA SER A 115 -14.68 12.55 2.08
C SER A 115 -15.51 11.91 0.96
N PRO A 116 -16.79 11.61 1.19
CA PRO A 116 -17.69 11.21 0.11
C PRO A 116 -17.82 12.44 -0.80
N SER A 117 -17.13 12.43 -1.93
CA SER A 117 -17.45 13.37 -3.01
C SER A 117 -18.83 12.98 -3.51
N SER A 118 -19.82 13.69 -2.96
CA SER A 118 -21.10 13.94 -3.58
C SER A 118 -20.85 14.40 -5.02
N GLU A 119 -21.00 13.49 -5.97
CA GLU A 119 -21.53 13.70 -7.33
C GLU A 119 -21.40 12.40 -8.15
N GLY A 120 -21.96 11.33 -7.59
CA GLY A 120 -22.33 10.13 -8.31
C GLY A 120 -23.71 9.74 -7.79
N THR A 121 -24.74 9.94 -8.59
CA THR A 121 -26.12 9.60 -8.26
C THR A 121 -26.24 8.10 -7.91
N GLY A 122 -26.49 7.77 -6.63
CA GLY A 122 -26.98 6.45 -6.17
C GLY A 122 -26.04 5.67 -5.22
N ASP A 123 -26.28 5.82 -3.92
CA ASP A 123 -26.43 4.74 -2.92
C ASP A 123 -25.44 3.56 -2.90
N ASN A 124 -24.16 3.80 -2.61
CA ASN A 124 -23.31 2.83 -1.90
C ASN A 124 -22.11 3.55 -1.27
N GLN A 125 -22.20 3.92 0.01
CA GLN A 125 -21.02 4.28 0.79
C GLN A 125 -20.21 3.00 1.00
N GLN A 126 -19.18 2.82 0.17
CA GLN A 126 -18.20 1.76 0.36
C GLN A 126 -17.29 2.16 1.53
N LEU A 127 -16.91 1.21 2.39
CA LEU A 127 -15.89 1.47 3.41
C LEU A 127 -14.63 2.01 2.71
N ASP A 128 -14.05 3.11 3.22
CA ASP A 128 -12.91 3.80 2.58
C ASP A 128 -11.87 2.80 2.06
N ALA A 129 -11.35 3.08 0.86
CA ALA A 129 -10.33 2.25 0.25
C ALA A 129 -9.11 2.12 1.18
N GLU A 130 -8.51 0.92 1.18
CA GLU A 130 -7.21 0.67 1.80
C GLU A 130 -6.20 1.76 1.38
N VAL A 131 -5.32 2.17 2.30
CA VAL A 131 -4.31 3.20 2.02
C VAL A 131 -3.52 2.80 0.78
N THR A 132 -3.62 3.61 -0.27
CA THR A 132 -2.93 3.34 -1.54
C THR A 132 -1.44 3.60 -1.34
N MET A 133 -0.58 2.65 -1.68
CA MET A 133 0.87 2.84 -1.60
C MET A 133 1.42 3.42 -2.90
N ASN A 134 2.60 4.04 -2.86
CA ASN A 134 3.26 4.61 -4.03
C ASN A 134 3.43 3.58 -5.17
N ILE A 135 3.76 2.32 -4.85
CA ILE A 135 3.87 1.25 -5.84
C ILE A 135 2.55 0.96 -6.54
N ASP A 136 1.42 1.04 -5.82
CA ASP A 136 0.09 0.82 -6.38
C ASP A 136 -0.27 1.93 -7.37
N ARG A 137 -0.03 3.18 -6.96
CA ARG A 137 -0.22 4.35 -7.81
C ARG A 137 0.68 4.30 -9.05
N LEU A 138 1.95 3.94 -8.88
CA LEU A 138 2.90 3.81 -9.98
C LEU A 138 2.45 2.73 -10.96
N MET A 139 2.08 1.54 -10.48
CA MET A 139 1.58 0.46 -11.36
C MET A 139 0.30 0.86 -12.10
N GLU A 140 -0.62 1.58 -11.45
CA GLU A 140 -1.82 2.11 -12.08
C GLU A 140 -1.47 3.10 -13.21
N ASN A 141 -0.57 4.04 -12.92
CA ASN A 141 -0.06 5.00 -13.90
C ASN A 141 0.62 4.28 -15.07
N MET A 142 1.44 3.26 -14.78
CA MET A 142 2.12 2.47 -15.79
C MET A 142 1.14 1.67 -16.67
N MET A 143 0.06 1.10 -16.10
CA MET A 143 -0.98 0.44 -16.90
C MET A 143 -1.65 1.42 -17.87
N LYS A 144 -1.97 2.64 -17.42
CA LYS A 144 -2.57 3.68 -18.27
C LYS A 144 -1.61 4.17 -19.35
N LEU A 145 -0.38 4.52 -18.97
CA LEU A 145 0.65 5.03 -19.90
C LEU A 145 1.02 4.02 -20.99
N SER A 146 1.06 2.73 -20.64
CA SER A 146 1.49 1.64 -21.52
C SER A 146 0.38 1.04 -22.39
N GLU A 147 -0.88 1.51 -22.26
CA GLU A 147 -2.04 0.89 -22.91
C GLU A 147 -1.87 0.69 -24.42
N ASN A 148 -1.33 1.70 -25.10
CA ASN A 148 -1.08 1.68 -26.55
C ASN A 148 0.39 1.36 -26.92
N SER A 149 1.17 0.80 -25.98
CA SER A 149 2.56 0.44 -26.24
C SER A 149 2.73 -0.93 -26.89
N PRO A 150 3.69 -1.10 -27.82
CA PRO A 150 4.05 -2.43 -28.32
C PRO A 150 4.65 -3.29 -27.19
N PRO A 151 4.78 -4.62 -27.39
CA PRO A 151 5.64 -5.44 -26.54
C PRO A 151 7.02 -4.81 -26.36
N GLY A 152 7.63 -5.03 -25.21
CA GLY A 152 8.88 -4.38 -24.83
C GLY A 152 9.01 -4.24 -23.32
N LEU A 153 10.03 -3.48 -22.92
CA LEU A 153 10.42 -3.31 -21.53
C LEU A 153 10.10 -1.89 -21.06
N TRP A 154 9.25 -1.78 -20.05
CA TRP A 154 9.04 -0.56 -19.27
C TRP A 154 9.88 -0.62 -18.00
N ILE A 155 10.57 0.47 -17.67
CA ILE A 155 11.38 0.62 -16.47
C ILE A 155 10.90 1.87 -15.75
N ALA A 156 10.53 1.75 -14.47
CA ALA A 156 10.06 2.88 -13.67
C ALA A 156 10.73 2.91 -12.29
N SER A 157 11.25 4.07 -11.89
CA SER A 157 11.77 4.28 -10.53
C SER A 157 10.65 4.39 -9.51
N THR A 158 10.84 3.83 -8.31
CA THR A 158 9.92 4.03 -7.18
C THR A 158 10.26 5.25 -6.33
N ASP A 159 11.37 5.94 -6.62
CA ASP A 159 11.86 7.07 -5.81
C ASP A 159 11.11 8.39 -6.07
N MET A 160 10.10 8.32 -6.92
CA MET A 160 9.23 9.43 -7.27
C MET A 160 7.77 9.06 -7.04
N ILE A 161 6.97 10.10 -6.88
CA ILE A 161 5.52 10.02 -6.97
C ILE A 161 5.09 10.84 -8.19
N LEU A 162 4.21 10.25 -9.00
CA LEU A 162 3.61 10.92 -10.15
C LEU A 162 2.16 11.22 -9.84
N HIS A 163 1.86 12.51 -9.68
CA HIS A 163 0.51 13.00 -9.44
C HIS A 163 -0.05 13.61 -10.72
N HIS A 164 -1.32 13.34 -10.99
CA HIS A 164 -2.04 14.03 -12.06
C HIS A 164 -3.46 14.36 -11.56
N PRO A 165 -3.95 15.60 -11.74
CA PRO A 165 -5.27 16.01 -11.25
C PRO A 165 -6.43 15.27 -11.93
N HIS A 166 -6.15 14.58 -13.04
CA HIS A 166 -7.08 13.75 -13.81
C HIS A 166 -6.46 12.38 -14.13
N PRO A 167 -7.21 11.41 -14.66
CA PRO A 167 -6.60 10.18 -15.17
C PRO A 167 -5.56 10.49 -16.27
N ILE A 168 -4.35 9.95 -16.11
CA ILE A 168 -3.29 10.06 -17.12
C ILE A 168 -3.78 9.41 -18.42
N LYS A 169 -3.60 10.11 -19.55
CA LYS A 169 -3.96 9.59 -20.87
C LYS A 169 -2.94 8.58 -21.37
N PRO A 170 -3.37 7.54 -22.11
CA PRO A 170 -2.44 6.65 -22.81
C PRO A 170 -1.49 7.39 -23.74
N LEU A 171 -0.24 6.94 -23.78
CA LEU A 171 0.77 7.48 -24.71
C LEU A 171 0.66 6.79 -26.06
N ASP A 172 0.83 7.54 -27.16
CA ASP A 172 1.04 6.94 -28.47
C ASP A 172 2.50 6.48 -28.60
N MET A 173 2.68 5.17 -28.59
CA MET A 173 3.98 4.50 -28.56
C MET A 173 4.14 3.53 -29.76
N SER A 174 3.27 3.64 -30.76
CA SER A 174 3.15 2.69 -31.87
C SER A 174 4.46 2.51 -32.66
N ASP A 175 5.21 3.58 -32.87
CA ASP A 175 6.48 3.60 -33.62
C ASP A 175 7.73 3.30 -32.79
N MET A 176 7.59 2.81 -31.55
CA MET A 176 8.71 2.73 -30.61
C MET A 176 9.44 1.37 -30.55
N LYS A 177 9.19 0.45 -31.48
CA LYS A 177 9.69 -0.95 -31.42
C LYS A 177 11.22 -1.09 -31.46
N ASP A 178 11.91 -0.17 -32.14
CA ASP A 178 13.36 -0.24 -32.37
C ASP A 178 14.12 0.93 -31.75
N CYS A 179 13.52 1.59 -30.75
CA CYS A 179 14.13 2.73 -30.08
C CYS A 179 13.96 2.66 -28.57
N VAL A 180 14.58 3.62 -27.89
CA VAL A 180 14.35 3.89 -26.47
C VAL A 180 13.55 5.17 -26.35
N CYS A 181 12.60 5.20 -25.43
CA CYS A 181 11.80 6.37 -25.15
C CYS A 181 11.91 6.73 -23.66
N ALA A 182 12.48 7.90 -23.36
CA ALA A 182 12.42 8.46 -22.02
C ALA A 182 11.17 9.33 -21.85
N LEU A 183 10.50 9.17 -20.71
CA LEU A 183 9.41 10.05 -20.35
C LEU A 183 9.97 11.27 -19.63
N THR A 184 9.45 12.45 -19.97
CA THR A 184 9.92 13.72 -19.44
C THR A 184 8.79 14.57 -18.87
N VAL A 185 9.12 15.41 -17.89
CA VAL A 185 8.22 16.41 -17.30
C VAL A 185 8.84 17.79 -17.44
N LYS A 186 7.99 18.82 -17.54
CA LYS A 186 8.39 20.22 -17.59
C LYS A 186 8.46 20.75 -16.17
N THR A 187 9.57 21.37 -15.82
CA THR A 187 9.78 21.88 -14.46
C THR A 187 10.62 23.15 -14.45
N THR A 188 10.74 23.76 -13.27
CA THR A 188 11.63 24.90 -13.04
C THR A 188 13.10 24.47 -13.08
N PRO A 189 14.02 25.34 -13.54
CA PRO A 189 15.46 25.09 -13.50
C PRO A 189 15.97 24.65 -12.11
N GLN A 190 15.47 25.28 -11.04
CA GLN A 190 15.89 25.00 -9.66
C GLN A 190 15.53 23.57 -9.22
N TYR A 191 14.42 23.03 -9.72
CA TYR A 191 14.05 21.64 -9.46
C TYR A 191 14.90 20.70 -10.31
N ALA A 192 15.02 20.96 -11.62
CA ALA A 192 15.80 20.11 -12.53
C ALA A 192 17.29 20.00 -12.16
N MET A 193 17.88 21.05 -11.59
CA MET A 193 19.26 21.04 -11.03
C MET A 193 19.49 19.95 -9.98
N LYS A 194 18.43 19.46 -9.33
CA LYS A 194 18.54 18.42 -8.31
C LYS A 194 18.31 17.01 -8.88
N HIS A 195 18.03 16.92 -10.17
CA HIS A 195 17.57 15.72 -10.86
C HIS A 195 18.30 15.50 -12.19
N GLY A 196 17.77 14.62 -13.04
CA GLY A 196 18.27 14.39 -14.40
C GLY A 196 17.59 15.31 -15.39
N ALA A 197 18.27 16.34 -15.90
CA ALA A 197 17.77 17.21 -16.95
C ALA A 197 18.10 16.63 -18.33
N CYS A 198 17.24 16.85 -19.32
CA CYS A 198 17.47 16.42 -20.68
C CYS A 198 17.26 17.56 -21.67
N LYS A 199 18.07 17.60 -22.73
CA LYS A 199 17.85 18.46 -23.88
C LYS A 199 17.19 17.64 -24.98
N ILE A 200 16.10 18.17 -25.52
CA ILE A 200 15.30 17.51 -26.56
C ILE A 200 15.40 18.35 -27.84
N SER A 201 15.66 17.71 -28.97
CA SER A 201 15.68 18.35 -30.29
C SER A 201 14.27 18.69 -30.78
N GLU A 202 14.17 19.49 -31.84
CA GLU A 202 12.87 19.78 -32.49
C GLU A 202 12.21 18.53 -33.08
N SER A 203 12.99 17.49 -33.42
CA SER A 203 12.49 16.19 -33.89
C SER A 203 11.95 15.28 -32.76
N GLY A 204 12.07 15.70 -31.50
CA GLY A 204 11.67 14.91 -30.32
C GLY A 204 12.69 13.84 -29.90
N GLU A 205 13.93 13.94 -30.39
CA GLU A 205 15.04 13.08 -29.97
C GLU A 205 15.75 13.68 -28.74
N VAL A 206 16.22 12.82 -27.83
CA VAL A 206 17.02 13.26 -26.68
C VAL A 206 18.42 13.56 -27.18
N SER A 207 18.76 14.85 -27.19
CA SER A 207 20.05 15.31 -27.68
C SER A 207 21.13 15.12 -26.62
N ARG A 208 20.81 15.35 -25.33
CA ARG A 208 21.76 15.18 -24.22
C ARG A 208 21.06 14.97 -22.88
N ILE A 209 21.73 14.29 -21.95
CA ILE A 209 21.28 14.10 -20.57
C ILE A 209 22.35 14.63 -19.61
N LEU A 210 21.92 15.37 -18.59
CA LEU A 210 22.77 15.88 -17.52
C LEU A 210 22.18 15.53 -16.16
N HIS A 211 23.04 15.43 -15.15
CA HIS A 211 22.61 15.16 -13.79
C HIS A 211 23.33 16.05 -12.79
N MET A 212 22.52 16.77 -12.00
CA MET A 212 23.02 17.77 -11.05
C MET A 212 24.01 18.74 -11.67
N ALA A 213 23.69 19.25 -12.88
CA ALA A 213 24.52 20.25 -13.54
C ALA A 213 24.40 21.61 -12.83
N SER A 214 25.40 22.46 -13.04
CA SER A 214 25.38 23.82 -12.50
C SER A 214 24.17 24.61 -12.99
N GLU A 215 23.76 25.60 -12.20
CA GLU A 215 22.61 26.45 -12.54
C GLU A 215 22.78 27.12 -13.91
N GLU A 216 24.01 27.51 -14.24
CA GLU A 216 24.36 28.12 -15.53
C GLU A 216 24.05 27.18 -16.71
N VAL A 217 24.42 25.90 -16.59
CA VAL A 217 24.18 24.91 -17.65
C VAL A 217 22.69 24.61 -17.79
N ILE A 218 21.98 24.40 -16.68
CA ILE A 218 20.52 24.17 -16.72
C ILE A 218 19.79 25.40 -17.27
N LYS A 219 20.20 26.62 -16.89
CA LYS A 219 19.64 27.86 -17.43
C LYS A 219 19.81 27.97 -18.94
N SER A 220 20.92 27.48 -19.50
CA SER A 220 21.14 27.47 -20.95
C SER A 220 20.18 26.54 -21.71
N TRP A 221 19.52 25.60 -21.01
CA TRP A 221 18.54 24.66 -21.58
C TRP A 221 17.09 25.08 -21.29
N THR A 222 16.89 26.21 -20.60
CA THR A 222 15.57 26.74 -20.30
C THR A 222 14.90 27.24 -21.59
N LYS A 223 13.66 26.82 -21.80
CA LYS A 223 12.81 27.23 -22.93
C LYS A 223 12.29 28.65 -22.73
N ALA A 224 11.71 29.23 -23.79
CA ALA A 224 11.12 30.57 -23.76
C ALA A 224 9.99 30.73 -22.70
N ASP A 225 9.34 29.63 -22.31
CA ASP A 225 8.31 29.59 -21.27
C ASP A 225 8.88 29.54 -19.83
N GLY A 226 10.21 29.61 -19.68
CA GLY A 226 10.89 29.56 -18.38
C GLY A 226 11.03 28.15 -17.79
N THR A 227 10.62 27.10 -18.54
CA THR A 227 10.70 25.70 -18.09
C THR A 227 11.88 24.95 -18.73
N CYS A 228 12.26 23.83 -18.13
CA CYS A 228 13.23 22.89 -18.68
C CYS A 228 12.68 21.46 -18.64
N ASP A 229 13.18 20.59 -19.52
CA ASP A 229 12.77 19.20 -19.55
C ASP A 229 13.61 18.36 -18.58
N MET A 230 12.92 17.57 -17.76
CA MET A 230 13.53 16.69 -16.78
C MET A 230 13.06 15.26 -17.03
N LEU A 231 13.97 14.30 -16.86
CA LEU A 231 13.64 12.88 -16.90
C LEU A 231 12.69 12.53 -15.77
N ALA A 232 11.56 11.90 -16.11
CA ALA A 232 10.52 11.51 -15.16
C ALA A 232 10.81 10.16 -14.48
N GLY A 233 12.03 9.62 -14.59
CA GLY A 233 12.39 8.31 -14.02
C GLY A 233 11.70 7.10 -14.66
N ILE A 234 11.06 7.27 -15.82
CA ILE A 234 10.40 6.19 -16.59
C ILE A 234 11.02 6.11 -17.98
N VAL A 235 11.32 4.88 -18.42
CA VAL A 235 11.88 4.58 -19.72
C VAL A 235 11.14 3.40 -20.34
N TYR A 236 10.82 3.50 -21.62
CA TYR A 236 10.41 2.38 -22.46
C TYR A 236 11.57 1.97 -23.37
N VAL A 237 11.82 0.67 -23.47
CA VAL A 237 12.87 0.07 -24.30
C VAL A 237 12.20 -0.91 -25.27
N GLY A 238 12.33 -0.64 -26.56
CA GLY A 238 11.83 -1.52 -27.61
C GLY A 238 12.46 -2.93 -27.55
N PRO A 239 11.75 -3.96 -28.03
CA PRO A 239 12.17 -5.36 -27.87
C PRO A 239 13.52 -5.69 -28.52
N SER A 240 13.89 -5.04 -29.63
CA SER A 240 15.20 -5.22 -30.26
C SER A 240 16.34 -4.69 -29.40
N VAL A 241 16.15 -3.53 -28.78
CA VAL A 241 17.11 -2.93 -27.84
C VAL A 241 17.18 -3.75 -26.54
N ALA A 242 16.04 -4.21 -26.01
CA ALA A 242 15.98 -5.06 -24.83
C ALA A 242 16.71 -6.39 -25.06
N LYS A 243 16.60 -6.97 -26.27
CA LYS A 243 17.38 -8.15 -26.68
C LYS A 243 18.89 -7.86 -26.64
N SER A 244 19.34 -6.73 -27.18
CA SER A 244 20.75 -6.31 -27.08
C SER A 244 21.21 -6.12 -25.63
N MET A 245 20.35 -5.57 -24.76
CA MET A 245 20.62 -5.46 -23.32
C MET A 245 20.80 -6.82 -22.65
N VAL A 246 20.00 -7.83 -23.00
CA VAL A 246 20.18 -9.19 -22.48
C VAL A 246 21.56 -9.73 -22.86
N TYR A 247 22.01 -9.58 -24.11
CA TYR A 247 23.31 -10.13 -24.56
C TYR A 247 24.53 -9.61 -23.81
N ILE A 248 24.42 -8.48 -23.13
CA ILE A 248 25.50 -7.91 -22.31
C ILE A 248 26.09 -8.92 -21.33
N HIS A 249 25.28 -9.86 -20.80
CA HIS A 249 25.76 -10.90 -19.87
C HIS A 249 26.85 -11.82 -20.44
N THR A 250 27.08 -11.79 -21.76
CA THR A 250 28.09 -12.61 -22.47
C THR A 250 29.34 -11.81 -22.88
N VAL A 251 29.41 -10.52 -22.57
CA VAL A 251 30.46 -9.61 -23.10
C VAL A 251 31.34 -9.09 -21.96
N PRO A 252 32.57 -9.59 -21.78
CA PRO A 252 33.47 -9.04 -20.76
C PRO A 252 33.98 -7.62 -21.10
N PRO A 253 34.07 -6.69 -20.12
CA PRO A 253 33.82 -6.87 -18.68
C PRO A 253 32.37 -6.54 -18.25
N LEU A 254 31.42 -6.42 -19.18
CA LEU A 254 30.02 -6.10 -18.86
C LEU A 254 29.24 -7.27 -18.26
N ASP A 255 29.67 -8.50 -18.49
CA ASP A 255 29.19 -9.69 -17.79
C ASP A 255 29.26 -9.53 -16.27
N ALA A 256 30.30 -8.83 -15.78
CA ALA A 256 30.51 -8.51 -14.37
C ALA A 256 29.45 -7.56 -13.76
N CYS A 257 28.56 -6.99 -14.57
CA CYS A 257 27.38 -6.25 -14.11
C CYS A 257 26.21 -7.17 -13.74
N THR A 258 26.32 -8.46 -14.03
CA THR A 258 25.24 -9.46 -13.94
C THR A 258 25.64 -10.62 -13.03
N TYR A 259 24.67 -11.33 -12.47
CA TYR A 259 24.94 -12.52 -11.65
C TYR A 259 25.75 -13.58 -12.42
N PHE A 260 25.58 -13.70 -13.74
CA PHE A 260 26.41 -14.59 -14.58
C PHE A 260 27.91 -14.28 -14.48
N GLY A 261 28.30 -13.01 -14.51
CA GLY A 261 29.71 -12.64 -14.35
C GLY A 261 30.22 -12.98 -12.96
N LEU A 262 29.43 -12.68 -11.93
CA LEU A 262 29.81 -12.98 -10.54
C LEU A 262 29.94 -14.48 -10.27
N ASP A 263 29.03 -15.29 -10.79
CA ASP A 263 29.07 -16.75 -10.69
C ASP A 263 30.31 -17.34 -11.39
N ASN A 264 30.84 -16.64 -12.40
CA ASN A 264 32.10 -16.95 -13.07
C ASN A 264 33.33 -16.29 -12.41
N GLY A 265 33.16 -15.65 -11.25
CA GLY A 265 34.26 -15.06 -10.47
C GLY A 265 34.68 -13.64 -10.90
N ALA A 266 33.90 -12.97 -11.75
CA ALA A 266 34.17 -11.58 -12.13
C ALA A 266 33.99 -10.63 -10.93
N GLN A 267 34.79 -9.57 -10.89
CA GLN A 267 34.63 -8.51 -9.89
C GLN A 267 33.44 -7.60 -10.27
N PRO A 268 32.48 -7.36 -9.37
CA PRO A 268 31.26 -6.63 -9.70
C PRO A 268 31.52 -5.26 -10.32
N LEU A 269 30.89 -5.01 -11.46
CA LEU A 269 30.91 -3.72 -12.15
C LEU A 269 29.55 -3.03 -12.02
N SER A 270 29.56 -1.80 -11.53
CA SER A 270 28.33 -1.03 -11.31
C SER A 270 28.03 -0.11 -12.49
N LEU A 271 26.80 -0.11 -12.97
CA LEU A 271 26.33 0.74 -14.07
C LEU A 271 25.10 1.57 -13.67
N SER A 272 25.05 2.81 -14.14
CA SER A 272 23.86 3.65 -14.13
C SER A 272 23.04 3.44 -15.39
N LEU A 273 21.72 3.28 -15.25
CA LEU A 273 20.82 3.15 -16.40
C LEU A 273 20.94 4.38 -17.31
N PHE A 274 20.83 5.59 -16.75
CA PHE A 274 20.82 6.82 -17.55
C PHE A 274 22.21 7.22 -18.05
N PHE A 275 23.26 7.09 -17.22
CA PHE A 275 24.59 7.65 -17.57
C PHE A 275 25.55 6.65 -18.20
N ASP A 276 25.36 5.35 -17.99
CA ASP A 276 26.24 4.34 -18.57
C ASP A 276 25.57 3.58 -19.72
N ILE A 277 24.24 3.41 -19.72
CA ILE A 277 23.54 2.67 -20.80
C ILE A 277 22.86 3.62 -21.78
N LEU A 278 21.97 4.49 -21.31
CA LEU A 278 21.13 5.32 -22.18
C LEU A 278 21.87 6.52 -22.79
N LEU A 279 22.88 7.05 -22.09
CA LEU A 279 23.58 8.26 -22.53
C LEU A 279 24.20 8.09 -23.93
N CYS A 280 24.74 6.91 -24.27
CA CYS A 280 25.33 6.66 -25.59
C CYS A 280 24.32 6.63 -26.75
N MET A 281 23.02 6.62 -26.46
CA MET A 281 21.93 6.67 -27.45
C MET A 281 21.44 8.11 -27.70
N THR A 282 22.07 9.11 -27.08
CA THR A 282 21.72 10.53 -27.24
C THR A 282 22.42 11.14 -28.45
N ALA A 283 21.79 12.11 -29.10
CA ALA A 283 22.24 12.59 -30.42
C ALA A 283 23.55 13.40 -30.40
N ASP A 284 23.82 14.13 -29.31
CA ASP A 284 24.90 15.13 -29.24
C ASP A 284 26.12 14.67 -28.42
N ILE A 285 26.21 13.38 -28.05
CA ILE A 285 27.39 12.85 -27.34
C ILE A 285 28.35 12.16 -28.31
N GLU A 286 29.64 12.42 -28.16
CA GLU A 286 30.70 11.78 -28.94
C GLU A 286 31.26 10.54 -28.23
N GLU A 287 31.83 9.60 -28.99
CA GLU A 287 32.37 8.34 -28.47
C GLU A 287 33.40 8.56 -27.36
N GLU A 288 34.41 9.41 -27.61
CA GLU A 288 35.47 9.64 -26.63
C GLU A 288 34.92 10.32 -25.37
N GLU A 289 33.94 11.23 -25.51
CA GLU A 289 33.29 11.87 -24.37
C GLU A 289 32.55 10.83 -23.50
N PHE A 290 31.80 9.93 -24.14
CA PHE A 290 31.08 8.87 -23.43
C PHE A 290 32.04 7.88 -22.77
N VAL A 291 33.04 7.38 -23.51
CA VAL A 291 33.99 6.35 -23.03
C VAL A 291 34.88 6.88 -21.90
N SER A 292 35.33 8.13 -22.00
CA SER A 292 36.21 8.76 -21.01
C SER A 292 35.46 9.42 -19.84
N GLY A 293 34.15 9.64 -19.98
CA GLY A 293 33.33 10.30 -18.96
C GLY A 293 33.35 9.60 -17.60
N GLN A 294 32.91 10.27 -16.55
CA GLN A 294 32.85 9.66 -15.22
C GLN A 294 31.62 8.76 -15.07
N SER A 295 31.80 7.55 -14.50
CA SER A 295 30.66 6.74 -14.02
C SER A 295 30.21 7.25 -12.66
N ARG A 296 28.90 7.21 -12.42
CA ARG A 296 28.28 7.67 -11.17
C ARG A 296 27.76 6.54 -10.28
N ALA A 297 28.05 5.28 -10.63
CA ALA A 297 27.60 4.14 -9.85
C ALA A 297 28.61 3.82 -8.71
N GLY A 298 28.44 4.45 -7.54
CA GLY A 298 29.12 4.07 -6.29
C GLY A 298 30.28 4.96 -5.81
N PRO A 299 30.79 4.75 -4.56
CA PRO A 299 31.64 5.71 -3.84
C PRO A 299 33.14 5.68 -4.20
N ALA A 300 33.51 5.10 -5.34
CA ALA A 300 34.87 5.22 -5.86
C ALA A 300 34.79 5.71 -7.30
N GLN A 301 35.36 6.89 -7.54
CA GLN A 301 35.71 7.40 -8.86
C GLN A 301 36.61 6.38 -9.57
N GLN A 302 36.05 5.34 -10.17
CA GLN A 302 36.83 4.36 -10.92
C GLN A 302 36.76 4.71 -12.40
N SER A 303 37.60 5.67 -12.80
CA SER A 303 38.23 5.71 -14.13
C SER A 303 39.19 4.52 -14.30
N SER A 304 38.70 3.29 -14.04
CA SER A 304 39.47 2.08 -14.27
C SER A 304 39.47 1.80 -15.78
N ALA A 305 40.57 1.24 -16.30
CA ALA A 305 40.63 0.77 -17.69
C ALA A 305 39.48 -0.21 -18.03
N ILE A 306 38.96 -0.90 -17.01
CA ILE A 306 37.80 -1.80 -17.10
C ILE A 306 36.53 -1.01 -17.48
N MET A 307 36.23 0.10 -16.81
CA MET A 307 35.05 0.92 -17.12
C MET A 307 35.12 1.52 -18.53
N ARG A 308 36.31 1.97 -18.97
CA ARG A 308 36.49 2.43 -20.35
C ARG A 308 36.16 1.33 -21.36
N ARG A 309 36.69 0.11 -21.15
CA ARG A 309 36.37 -1.06 -22.00
C ARG A 309 34.88 -1.39 -21.99
N ALA A 310 34.25 -1.38 -20.81
CA ALA A 310 32.82 -1.58 -20.66
C ALA A 310 32.02 -0.58 -21.50
N ARG A 311 32.33 0.72 -21.38
CA ARG A 311 31.68 1.77 -22.16
C ARG A 311 31.96 1.69 -23.66
N THR A 312 33.17 1.30 -24.08
CA THR A 312 33.42 1.04 -25.52
C THR A 312 32.49 -0.05 -26.05
N HIS A 313 32.27 -1.12 -25.29
CA HIS A 313 31.30 -2.17 -25.68
C HIS A 313 29.86 -1.65 -25.72
N LEU A 314 29.45 -0.85 -24.72
CA LEU A 314 28.12 -0.23 -24.71
C LEU A 314 27.92 0.70 -25.91
N TRP A 315 28.91 1.54 -26.22
CA TRP A 315 28.90 2.43 -27.37
C TRP A 315 28.71 1.65 -28.68
N ASN A 316 29.56 0.66 -28.93
CA ASN A 316 29.50 -0.18 -30.13
C ASN A 316 28.16 -0.92 -30.28
N THR A 317 27.48 -1.20 -29.17
CA THR A 317 26.21 -1.92 -29.17
C THR A 317 25.02 -0.99 -29.38
N PHE A 318 25.04 0.21 -28.79
CA PHE A 318 23.85 1.03 -28.62
C PHE A 318 23.87 2.40 -29.31
N SER A 319 25.01 2.92 -29.72
CA SER A 319 25.10 4.29 -30.29
C SER A 319 24.30 4.49 -31.58
N GLY A 320 24.03 3.41 -32.33
CA GLY A 320 23.14 3.44 -33.50
C GLY A 320 21.65 3.48 -33.15
N THR A 321 21.28 3.33 -31.88
CA THR A 321 19.89 3.36 -31.40
C THR A 321 19.47 4.78 -31.07
N LYS A 322 18.30 5.20 -31.54
CA LYS A 322 17.75 6.52 -31.24
C LYS A 322 17.05 6.53 -29.88
N MET A 323 17.36 7.53 -29.06
CA MET A 323 16.60 7.84 -27.86
C MET A 323 15.61 8.98 -28.13
N ARG A 324 14.31 8.72 -27.98
CA ARG A 324 13.22 9.70 -28.12
C ARG A 324 12.73 10.15 -26.74
N ALA A 325 12.09 11.31 -26.70
CA ALA A 325 11.42 11.81 -25.50
C ALA A 325 9.91 11.90 -25.72
N VAL A 326 9.14 11.49 -24.71
CA VAL A 326 7.70 11.74 -24.65
C VAL A 326 7.40 12.55 -23.40
N HIS A 327 6.80 13.73 -23.62
CA HIS A 327 6.49 14.64 -22.55
C HIS A 327 5.15 14.30 -21.88
N LEU A 328 5.17 14.11 -20.56
CA LEU A 328 3.99 13.92 -19.74
C LEU A 328 3.32 15.27 -19.45
N VAL A 329 2.21 15.51 -20.12
CA VAL A 329 1.43 16.75 -19.98
C VAL A 329 0.60 16.70 -18.70
N GLY A 330 0.66 17.75 -17.89
CA GLY A 330 -0.18 17.91 -16.69
C GLY A 330 0.23 17.04 -15.50
N VAL A 331 1.32 16.29 -15.60
CA VAL A 331 1.84 15.44 -14.52
C VAL A 331 2.75 16.27 -13.61
N GLN A 332 2.48 16.24 -12.32
CA GLN A 332 3.39 16.70 -11.28
C GLN A 332 4.32 15.55 -10.88
N HIS A 333 5.61 15.86 -10.81
CA HIS A 333 6.65 14.90 -10.49
C HIS A 333 7.30 15.25 -9.17
N ASP A 334 7.24 14.32 -8.23
CA ASP A 334 7.66 14.52 -6.85
C ASP A 334 8.74 13.53 -6.47
N TYR A 335 10.00 13.96 -6.51
CA TYR A 335 11.10 13.12 -6.04
C TYR A 335 11.08 13.05 -4.51
N LEU A 336 11.21 11.86 -3.93
CA LEU A 336 11.16 11.63 -2.49
C LEU A 336 12.56 11.85 -1.90
N ARG A 337 12.77 13.00 -1.26
CA ARG A 337 14.08 13.38 -0.68
C ARG A 337 14.28 12.84 0.73
N HIS A 338 15.54 12.85 1.18
CA HIS A 338 15.96 12.41 2.52
C HIS A 338 15.87 13.52 3.60
N VAL A 339 14.79 14.31 3.61
CA VAL A 339 14.45 15.24 4.72
C VAL A 339 13.02 14.96 5.18
N ALA A 340 12.80 14.74 6.48
CA ALA A 340 11.48 14.35 6.98
C ALA A 340 10.46 15.50 6.86
N ALA A 341 10.89 16.75 7.04
CA ALA A 341 10.04 17.93 6.84
C ALA A 341 9.45 17.99 5.42
N ASP A 342 10.23 17.65 4.39
CA ASP A 342 9.74 17.58 3.00
C ASP A 342 8.63 16.55 2.85
N VAL A 343 8.79 15.38 3.49
CA VAL A 343 7.76 14.32 3.51
C VAL A 343 6.49 14.79 4.22
N CYS A 344 6.62 15.40 5.41
CA CYS A 344 5.46 15.91 6.16
C CYS A 344 4.70 16.97 5.38
N ASN A 345 5.42 17.96 4.82
CA ASN A 345 4.82 19.03 4.03
C ASN A 345 3.99 18.48 2.85
N ARG A 346 4.43 17.39 2.22
CA ARG A 346 3.68 16.76 1.13
C ARG A 346 2.35 16.17 1.58
N TYR A 347 2.34 15.44 2.69
CA TYR A 347 1.08 14.88 3.21
C TYR A 347 0.11 15.96 3.71
N LEU A 348 0.62 17.00 4.37
CA LEU A 348 -0.20 18.12 4.84
C LEU A 348 -0.81 18.93 3.69
N GLN A 349 -0.02 19.21 2.65
CA GLN A 349 -0.50 19.93 1.46
C GLN A 349 -1.61 19.17 0.73
N SER A 350 -1.54 17.84 0.72
CA SER A 350 -2.53 17.05 -0.01
C SER A 350 -3.81 16.78 0.77
N HIS A 351 -3.75 16.74 2.10
CA HIS A 351 -4.92 16.50 2.94
C HIS A 351 -5.65 17.79 3.37
N GLU A 352 -5.04 18.97 3.22
CA GLU A 352 -5.60 20.27 3.70
C GLU A 352 -5.93 20.26 5.21
N GLU A 353 -5.21 19.45 5.99
CA GLU A 353 -5.44 19.27 7.44
C GLU A 353 -4.34 19.92 8.28
N LYS A 354 -4.65 20.19 9.55
CA LYS A 354 -3.67 20.69 10.53
C LYS A 354 -2.61 19.66 10.88
N HIS A 355 -2.96 18.38 10.86
CA HIS A 355 -2.07 17.23 11.06
C HIS A 355 -2.61 16.08 10.21
N CYS A 356 -1.78 15.09 9.89
CA CYS A 356 -2.19 13.97 9.03
C CYS A 356 -1.97 12.63 9.75
N VAL A 357 -2.99 11.78 9.80
CA VAL A 357 -2.94 10.45 10.44
C VAL A 357 -3.24 9.38 9.39
N ILE A 358 -2.20 8.65 8.95
CA ILE A 358 -2.28 7.69 7.86
C ILE A 358 -2.05 6.29 8.40
N ASN A 359 -2.98 5.37 8.10
CA ASN A 359 -2.93 3.98 8.55
C ASN A 359 -2.50 3.85 10.02
N SER A 360 -3.02 4.72 10.90
CA SER A 360 -2.60 4.81 12.29
C SER A 360 -3.80 4.82 13.21
N ARG A 361 -3.70 4.09 14.32
CA ARG A 361 -4.69 4.04 15.39
C ARG A 361 -4.18 4.86 16.56
N VAL A 362 -4.91 5.91 16.90
CA VAL A 362 -4.55 6.85 17.97
C VAL A 362 -5.73 6.96 18.92
N GLN A 363 -5.50 6.73 20.21
CA GLN A 363 -6.54 6.87 21.23
C GLN A 363 -6.95 8.34 21.43
N SER A 364 -8.18 8.57 21.89
CA SER A 364 -8.77 9.90 22.10
C SER A 364 -8.02 10.82 23.08
N GLU A 365 -7.15 10.28 23.94
CA GLU A 365 -6.39 11.06 24.92
C GLU A 365 -5.04 11.56 24.40
N ALA A 366 -4.65 11.17 23.19
CA ALA A 366 -3.45 11.71 22.55
C ALA A 366 -3.70 13.12 22.01
N THR A 367 -2.72 14.01 22.16
CA THR A 367 -2.74 15.33 21.51
C THR A 367 -1.74 15.37 20.38
N ILE A 368 -2.16 15.92 19.23
CA ILE A 368 -1.34 16.02 18.02
C ILE A 368 -1.21 17.49 17.66
N GLY A 369 0.01 18.03 17.75
CA GLY A 369 0.34 19.39 17.36
C GLY A 369 0.22 19.61 15.84
N ASP A 370 -0.02 20.86 15.46
CA ASP A 370 -0.15 21.28 14.06
C ASP A 370 1.15 21.00 13.28
N GLY A 371 1.03 20.62 12.01
CA GLY A 371 2.13 20.24 11.13
C GLY A 371 2.64 18.81 11.31
N SER A 372 2.02 17.99 12.17
CA SER A 372 2.49 16.64 12.46
C SER A 372 1.91 15.57 11.54
N VAL A 373 2.69 14.54 11.24
CA VAL A 373 2.30 13.40 10.38
C VAL A 373 2.60 12.09 11.08
N LEU A 374 1.59 11.22 11.21
CA LEU A 374 1.68 9.89 11.80
C LEU A 374 1.41 8.83 10.72
N ILE A 375 2.30 7.84 10.58
CA ILE A 375 2.17 6.77 9.59
C ILE A 375 2.39 5.41 10.25
N ASN A 376 1.48 4.45 10.03
CA ASN A 376 1.58 3.09 10.56
C ASN A 376 1.80 3.01 12.08
N CYS A 377 1.22 3.94 12.85
CA CYS A 377 1.33 3.98 14.31
C CYS A 377 0.15 3.26 14.99
N ASN A 378 0.38 2.64 16.14
CA ASN A 378 -0.66 2.12 17.01
C ASN A 378 -0.40 2.60 18.44
N ILE A 379 -1.01 3.72 18.79
CA ILE A 379 -0.82 4.45 20.04
C ILE A 379 -2.08 4.29 20.89
N GLN A 380 -1.98 3.50 21.95
CA GLN A 380 -3.09 3.23 22.88
C GLN A 380 -2.81 3.73 24.31
N HIS A 381 -1.85 4.65 24.45
CA HIS A 381 -1.53 5.31 25.70
C HIS A 381 -1.60 6.83 25.51
N PRO A 382 -1.86 7.60 26.58
CA PRO A 382 -1.78 9.05 26.53
C PRO A 382 -0.38 9.52 26.09
N ILE A 383 -0.34 10.35 25.05
CA ILE A 383 0.89 10.95 24.52
C ILE A 383 0.60 12.38 24.09
N VAL A 384 1.57 13.28 24.30
CA VAL A 384 1.54 14.64 23.77
C VAL A 384 2.54 14.72 22.62
N ILE A 385 2.06 14.92 21.41
CA ILE A 385 2.90 15.09 20.23
C ILE A 385 2.95 16.58 19.90
N GLY A 386 4.16 17.16 19.92
CA GLY A 386 4.42 18.55 19.58
C GLY A 386 4.07 18.90 18.13
N ALA A 387 4.24 20.17 17.78
CA ALA A 387 4.03 20.65 16.42
C ALA A 387 5.14 20.18 15.46
N ASN A 388 4.82 19.98 14.19
CA ASN A 388 5.76 19.60 13.13
C ASN A 388 6.53 18.30 13.43
N CYS A 389 5.88 17.29 13.96
CA CYS A 389 6.49 15.99 14.25
C CYS A 389 6.27 14.97 13.12
N PHE A 390 7.17 14.00 12.99
CA PHE A 390 7.00 12.86 12.10
C PHE A 390 7.06 11.56 12.90
N LEU A 391 5.95 10.83 12.97
CA LEU A 391 5.91 9.53 13.65
C LEU A 391 5.69 8.41 12.63
N SER A 392 6.52 7.37 12.69
CA SER A 392 6.40 6.21 11.80
C SER A 392 6.56 4.90 12.56
N GLY A 393 5.59 4.00 12.41
CA GLY A 393 5.68 2.66 12.99
C GLY A 393 5.56 2.61 14.51
N VAL A 394 5.43 3.74 15.22
CA VAL A 394 5.41 3.76 16.70
C VAL A 394 4.24 2.94 17.26
N THR A 395 4.56 1.95 18.11
CA THR A 395 3.59 1.09 18.80
C THR A 395 3.71 1.15 20.31
N ASN A 396 2.71 0.58 20.99
CA ASN A 396 2.71 0.40 22.44
C ASN A 396 3.94 -0.32 22.99
N THR A 397 4.62 -1.22 22.26
CA THR A 397 5.82 -1.90 22.77
C THR A 397 6.90 -0.91 23.21
N LEU A 398 7.08 0.17 22.43
CA LEU A 398 7.96 1.28 22.81
C LEU A 398 7.45 1.98 24.09
N LEU A 399 6.13 2.16 24.18
CA LEU A 399 5.43 2.98 25.19
C LEU A 399 5.14 2.25 26.52
N GLU A 400 5.03 0.91 26.53
CA GLU A 400 4.51 0.09 27.64
C GLU A 400 5.48 -0.05 28.83
N LEU A 401 6.75 0.34 28.67
CA LEU A 401 7.73 0.26 29.75
C LEU A 401 7.61 1.37 30.82
N GLN A 402 6.59 2.24 30.74
CA GLN A 402 6.29 3.26 31.76
C GLN A 402 5.21 2.83 32.78
N ALA A 403 4.67 1.61 32.72
CA ALA A 403 3.54 1.17 33.54
C ALA A 403 3.87 0.76 35.00
N ALA A 404 4.99 1.20 35.55
CA ALA A 404 5.29 1.07 36.98
C ALA A 404 5.75 2.44 37.51
N ASP A 405 4.83 3.12 38.22
CA ASP A 405 5.00 4.39 38.94
C ASP A 405 4.97 5.70 38.11
N LEU A 406 3.81 6.36 38.18
CA LEU A 406 3.57 7.83 38.19
C LEU A 406 4.57 8.73 37.42
N SER A 407 4.91 8.35 36.19
CA SER A 407 5.73 9.18 35.30
C SER A 407 4.84 10.11 34.45
N PRO A 408 5.33 11.32 34.07
CA PRO A 408 4.54 12.27 33.28
C PRO A 408 4.14 11.68 31.93
N VAL A 409 2.98 12.11 31.41
CA VAL A 409 2.51 11.79 30.05
C VAL A 409 3.66 11.96 29.06
N LEU A 410 3.93 10.93 28.27
CA LEU A 410 5.01 10.95 27.28
C LEU A 410 4.84 12.15 26.35
N SER A 411 5.89 12.93 26.15
CA SER A 411 5.84 14.13 25.32
C SER A 411 6.93 14.10 24.25
N VAL A 412 6.53 14.17 22.98
CA VAL A 412 7.41 14.32 21.83
C VAL A 412 7.55 15.81 21.54
N PRO A 413 8.76 16.40 21.61
CA PRO A 413 8.96 17.83 21.37
C PRO A 413 8.66 18.24 19.94
N ASP A 414 8.40 19.53 19.74
CA ASP A 414 8.22 20.12 18.41
C ASP A 414 9.40 19.81 17.47
N GLY A 415 9.07 19.53 16.22
CA GLY A 415 10.07 19.32 15.17
C GLY A 415 10.80 17.98 15.25
N ILE A 416 10.32 17.00 16.00
CA ILE A 416 10.99 15.70 16.17
C ILE A 416 10.39 14.63 15.26
N ALA A 417 11.27 13.86 14.62
CA ALA A 417 10.94 12.60 13.98
C ALA A 417 11.19 11.45 14.96
N LEU A 418 10.18 10.63 15.22
CA LEU A 418 10.24 9.44 16.06
C LEU A 418 9.77 8.23 15.26
N GLN A 419 10.60 7.20 15.17
CA GLN A 419 10.26 5.98 14.45
C GLN A 419 10.53 4.75 15.29
N GLU A 420 9.77 3.69 15.07
CA GLU A 420 10.04 2.37 15.62
C GLU A 420 10.17 1.38 14.45
N ILE A 421 11.36 0.80 14.28
CA ILE A 421 11.71 -0.01 13.11
C ILE A 421 12.10 -1.42 13.57
N ARG A 422 11.41 -2.43 13.03
CA ARG A 422 11.77 -3.83 13.24
C ARG A 422 13.01 -4.19 12.43
N VAL A 423 14.01 -4.76 13.11
CA VAL A 423 15.27 -5.19 12.50
C VAL A 423 15.59 -6.64 12.84
N THR A 424 16.28 -7.30 11.92
CA THR A 424 16.86 -8.63 12.12
C THR A 424 18.37 -8.49 12.36
N MET A 425 18.82 -8.88 13.56
CA MET A 425 20.22 -8.83 13.98
C MET A 425 20.79 -10.24 14.13
N GLY A 426 22.11 -10.39 14.00
CA GLY A 426 22.81 -11.67 14.18
C GLY A 426 23.36 -12.27 12.88
N THR A 427 23.55 -13.58 12.87
CA THR A 427 24.07 -14.35 11.72
C THR A 427 22.98 -15.21 11.12
N ALA A 428 23.18 -15.74 9.90
CA ALA A 428 22.22 -16.65 9.26
C ALA A 428 21.86 -17.89 10.10
N GLN A 429 22.69 -18.29 11.06
CA GLN A 429 22.46 -19.44 11.95
C GLN A 429 21.78 -19.06 13.27
N LYS A 430 21.92 -17.81 13.72
CA LYS A 430 21.31 -17.26 14.94
C LYS A 430 20.95 -15.81 14.69
N CYS A 431 19.68 -15.57 14.41
CA CYS A 431 19.12 -14.24 14.27
C CYS A 431 18.16 -13.91 15.43
N PHE A 432 18.07 -12.64 15.75
CA PHE A 432 17.16 -12.08 16.74
C PHE A 432 16.41 -10.94 16.07
N HIS A 433 15.10 -10.83 16.35
CA HIS A 433 14.26 -9.77 15.82
C HIS A 433 13.96 -8.80 16.97
N LEU A 434 14.20 -7.52 16.75
CA LEU A 434 14.00 -6.48 17.77
C LEU A 434 13.47 -5.20 17.14
N ASP A 435 12.73 -4.43 17.91
CA ASP A 435 12.25 -3.10 17.53
C ASP A 435 13.26 -2.06 18.04
N VAL A 436 13.71 -1.17 17.15
CA VAL A 436 14.63 -0.07 17.51
C VAL A 436 13.89 1.25 17.38
N GLY A 437 13.84 2.01 18.47
CA GLY A 437 13.40 3.38 18.46
C GLY A 437 14.46 4.33 17.90
N VAL A 438 14.07 5.16 16.97
CA VAL A 438 14.93 6.12 16.25
C VAL A 438 14.36 7.51 16.45
N VAL A 439 15.22 8.44 16.87
CA VAL A 439 14.87 9.86 17.02
C VAL A 439 15.88 10.77 16.32
N TYR A 440 15.38 11.82 15.68
CA TYR A 440 16.16 12.93 15.10
C TYR A 440 15.22 14.10 14.81
N GLY A 441 15.73 15.23 14.33
CA GLY A 441 14.96 16.42 13.99
C GLY A 441 14.43 16.35 12.56
N ILE A 442 13.21 16.85 12.32
CA ILE A 442 12.59 16.78 10.98
C ILE A 442 13.38 17.50 9.89
N ASN A 443 14.23 18.47 10.26
CA ASN A 443 15.07 19.25 9.36
C ASN A 443 16.53 18.76 9.31
N ASP A 444 16.88 17.69 10.05
CA ASP A 444 18.25 17.18 10.06
C ASP A 444 18.64 16.59 8.69
N LEU A 445 19.79 17.02 8.18
CA LEU A 445 20.39 16.47 6.98
C LEU A 445 21.18 15.21 7.33
N LEU A 446 20.59 14.04 7.08
CA LEU A 446 21.11 12.75 7.55
C LEU A 446 22.56 12.44 7.09
N THR A 447 22.96 12.96 5.92
CA THR A 447 24.29 12.75 5.32
C THR A 447 25.28 13.89 5.58
N ALA A 448 24.84 15.01 6.15
CA ALA A 448 25.71 16.17 6.40
C ALA A 448 26.81 15.78 7.39
N SER A 449 28.05 16.12 7.06
CA SER A 449 29.20 15.74 7.88
C SER A 449 29.25 16.60 9.13
N GLU A 450 29.60 16.00 10.26
CA GLU A 450 29.78 16.71 11.52
C GLU A 450 30.77 17.89 11.34
N GLY A 451 30.36 19.07 11.82
CA GLY A 451 31.09 20.33 11.64
C GLY A 451 30.78 21.12 10.35
N SER A 452 30.04 20.56 9.38
CA SER A 452 29.60 21.32 8.21
C SER A 452 28.38 22.20 8.52
N GLU A 453 28.22 23.31 7.80
CA GLU A 453 27.02 24.15 7.89
C GLU A 453 25.75 23.32 7.60
N GLY A 454 24.76 23.37 8.51
CA GLY A 454 23.53 22.58 8.40
C GLY A 454 23.60 21.13 8.92
N ALA A 455 24.75 20.68 9.46
CA ALA A 455 24.83 19.40 10.16
C ALA A 455 24.26 19.52 11.58
N THR A 456 23.05 19.00 11.77
CA THR A 456 22.31 19.06 13.03
C THR A 456 21.88 17.68 13.52
N PHE A 457 21.58 17.60 14.82
CA PHE A 457 20.88 16.50 15.45
C PHE A 457 19.75 17.06 16.32
N CYS A 458 18.52 16.56 16.12
CA CYS A 458 17.31 17.09 16.74
C CYS A 458 17.09 18.58 16.42
N ASN A 459 17.37 18.99 15.17
CA ASN A 459 17.32 20.37 14.67
C ASN A 459 18.28 21.35 15.36
N ARG A 460 19.30 20.84 16.08
CA ARG A 460 20.30 21.67 16.76
C ARG A 460 21.71 21.29 16.35
N PRO A 461 22.69 22.21 16.41
CA PRO A 461 24.08 21.88 16.11
C PRO A 461 24.61 20.73 16.97
N TRP A 462 25.45 19.87 16.39
CA TRP A 462 26.11 18.77 17.12
C TRP A 462 26.91 19.23 18.35
N SER A 463 27.50 20.44 18.31
CA SER A 463 28.21 21.03 19.44
C SER A 463 27.34 21.19 20.68
N GLU A 464 26.08 21.62 20.50
CA GLU A 464 25.12 21.76 21.60
C GLU A 464 24.76 20.39 22.19
N PHE A 465 24.60 19.37 21.34
CA PHE A 465 24.37 18.00 21.80
C PHE A 465 25.53 17.49 22.67
N PHE A 466 26.78 17.67 22.23
CA PHE A 466 27.95 17.25 23.01
C PHE A 466 28.09 18.01 24.33
N GLU A 467 27.86 19.33 24.31
CA GLU A 467 27.94 20.16 25.51
C GLU A 467 26.88 19.75 26.55
N ARG A 468 25.64 19.51 26.10
CA ARG A 468 24.50 19.15 26.94
C ARG A 468 24.62 17.74 27.52
N THR A 469 25.01 16.77 26.69
CA THR A 469 25.01 15.35 27.07
C THR A 469 26.32 14.85 27.65
N LYS A 470 27.41 15.62 27.49
CA LYS A 470 28.79 15.22 27.82
C LYS A 470 29.29 13.99 27.04
N ILE A 471 28.61 13.62 25.95
CA ILE A 471 29.07 12.60 25.02
C ILE A 471 30.21 13.18 24.17
N GLN A 472 31.22 12.37 23.89
CA GLN A 472 32.29 12.71 22.97
C GLN A 472 32.01 12.19 21.56
N SER A 473 32.47 12.90 20.53
CA SER A 473 32.36 12.49 19.12
C SER A 473 32.92 11.07 18.87
N SER A 474 34.02 10.70 19.53
CA SER A 474 34.61 9.36 19.44
C SER A 474 33.74 8.22 20.02
N GLU A 475 32.75 8.53 20.87
CA GLU A 475 31.81 7.54 21.40
C GLU A 475 30.70 7.20 20.39
N LEU A 476 30.49 8.04 19.37
CA LEU A 476 29.46 7.87 18.34
C LEU A 476 29.99 7.22 17.07
N TRP A 477 31.17 7.63 16.61
CA TRP A 477 31.73 7.21 15.33
C TRP A 477 33.02 6.41 15.52
N PRO A 478 32.98 5.08 15.24
CA PRO A 478 34.21 4.29 15.17
C PRO A 478 34.97 4.49 13.84
N THR A 479 34.28 4.98 12.80
CA THR A 479 34.81 5.14 11.43
C THR A 479 34.16 6.35 10.74
N THR A 480 34.82 6.88 9.71
CA THR A 480 34.27 7.92 8.83
C THR A 480 33.27 7.34 7.79
N PRO A 481 32.37 8.15 7.21
CA PRO A 481 32.12 9.58 7.50
C PRO A 481 31.40 9.78 8.85
N HIS A 482 31.62 10.93 9.49
CA HIS A 482 30.90 11.32 10.71
C HIS A 482 29.63 12.07 10.33
N ASN A 483 28.48 11.41 10.34
CA ASN A 483 27.18 12.03 10.10
C ASN A 483 26.09 11.29 10.88
N LEU A 484 24.85 11.77 10.82
CA LEU A 484 23.72 11.18 11.55
C LEU A 484 23.45 9.73 11.12
N LEU A 485 23.60 9.39 9.84
CA LEU A 485 23.42 8.01 9.37
C LEU A 485 24.39 7.02 10.03
N THR A 486 25.63 7.42 10.28
CA THR A 486 26.69 6.54 10.80
C THR A 486 26.87 6.64 12.33
N ALA A 487 26.25 7.62 12.98
CA ALA A 487 26.35 7.81 14.43
C ALA A 487 25.66 6.67 15.18
N LYS A 488 26.39 5.99 16.09
CA LYS A 488 25.84 4.92 16.93
C LYS A 488 25.04 5.48 18.11
N LEU A 489 23.85 6.00 17.82
CA LEU A 489 22.97 6.66 18.78
C LEU A 489 21.93 5.71 19.41
N TYR A 490 21.43 4.76 18.63
CA TYR A 490 20.19 4.06 18.96
C TYR A 490 20.49 2.74 19.68
N VAL A 491 19.79 2.47 20.77
CA VAL A 491 19.98 1.26 21.55
C VAL A 491 19.28 0.08 20.88
N ALA A 492 20.03 -0.97 20.57
CA ALA A 492 19.48 -2.22 20.02
C ALA A 492 19.22 -3.27 21.12
N SER A 493 20.03 -3.27 22.18
CA SER A 493 19.84 -4.17 23.34
C SER A 493 20.56 -3.60 24.56
N HIS A 494 19.93 -3.74 25.71
CA HIS A 494 20.62 -3.63 27.00
C HIS A 494 21.08 -5.01 27.48
N THR A 495 22.00 -5.03 28.44
CA THR A 495 22.37 -6.26 29.17
C THR A 495 21.29 -6.69 30.18
N HIS A 496 20.35 -5.80 30.55
CA HIS A 496 19.12 -5.99 31.35
C HIS A 496 18.17 -4.77 31.17
N PRO A 497 16.86 -4.82 31.52
CA PRO A 497 15.69 -5.20 30.69
C PRO A 497 15.59 -4.46 29.34
N GLU A 498 14.47 -4.62 28.61
CA GLU A 498 14.22 -4.00 27.28
C GLU A 498 14.30 -2.46 27.30
N ALA A 499 14.71 -1.86 26.16
CA ALA A 499 14.91 -0.42 26.03
C ALA A 499 13.58 0.34 26.15
N THR A 500 13.54 1.39 26.97
CA THR A 500 12.33 2.19 27.23
C THR A 500 12.21 3.37 26.24
N THR A 501 11.02 3.94 26.05
CA THR A 501 10.88 5.21 25.29
C THR A 501 11.72 6.33 25.89
N GLU A 502 11.92 6.34 27.22
CA GLU A 502 12.77 7.31 27.90
C GLU A 502 14.20 7.24 27.35
N ASP A 503 14.74 6.03 27.14
CA ASP A 503 16.09 5.75 26.61
C ASP A 503 16.32 6.28 25.18
N ILE A 504 15.26 6.66 24.48
CA ILE A 504 15.31 7.21 23.12
C ILE A 504 15.03 8.72 23.15
N LEU A 505 13.92 9.13 23.78
CA LEU A 505 13.49 10.53 23.72
C LEU A 505 14.44 11.49 24.46
N TRP A 506 15.20 11.04 25.45
CA TRP A 506 16.20 11.91 26.11
C TRP A 506 17.28 12.42 25.13
N LEU A 507 17.53 11.70 24.02
CA LEU A 507 18.43 12.19 22.97
C LEU A 507 17.91 13.49 22.32
N ALA A 508 16.57 13.63 22.23
CA ALA A 508 15.89 14.84 21.79
C ALA A 508 15.62 15.84 22.93
N ILE A 509 15.49 15.35 24.17
CA ILE A 509 15.01 16.13 25.33
C ILE A 509 16.10 16.28 26.39
N GLY A 510 16.56 17.51 26.61
CA GLY A 510 17.28 17.90 27.84
C GLY A 510 18.61 17.20 28.13
N SER A 511 19.17 17.46 29.31
CA SER A 511 20.38 16.78 29.81
C SER A 511 19.98 15.48 30.51
N PRO A 512 20.60 14.33 30.17
CA PRO A 512 20.29 13.07 30.83
C PRO A 512 20.71 13.07 32.29
N SER A 513 20.06 12.25 33.13
CA SER A 513 20.62 11.87 34.42
C SER A 513 21.91 11.06 34.22
N GLU A 514 22.78 11.02 35.24
CA GLU A 514 24.01 10.21 35.18
C GLU A 514 23.68 8.72 34.95
N GLU A 515 22.59 8.24 35.53
CA GLU A 515 22.12 6.85 35.36
C GLU A 515 21.69 6.56 33.91
N THR A 516 20.89 7.44 33.30
CA THR A 516 20.47 7.28 31.89
C THR A 516 21.68 7.30 30.95
N LEU A 517 22.63 8.20 31.18
CA LEU A 517 23.85 8.25 30.37
C LEU A 517 24.72 6.99 30.54
N LEU A 518 24.84 6.46 31.77
CA LEU A 518 25.59 5.22 32.05
C LEU A 518 24.93 4.01 31.37
N ARG A 519 23.60 3.89 31.44
CA ARG A 519 22.82 2.87 30.75
C ARG A 519 23.02 2.93 29.24
N TRP A 520 22.94 4.13 28.65
CA TRP A 520 23.16 4.32 27.21
C TRP A 520 24.59 3.96 26.78
N ARG A 521 25.62 4.34 27.58
CA ARG A 521 27.02 4.01 27.29
C ARG A 521 27.32 2.51 27.35
N SER A 522 26.67 1.79 28.25
CA SER A 522 26.84 0.35 28.44
C SER A 522 25.99 -0.50 27.48
N ALA A 523 25.02 0.11 26.79
CA ALA A 523 24.14 -0.56 25.85
C ALA A 523 24.83 -0.89 24.51
N TRP A 524 24.32 -1.92 23.82
CA TRP A 524 24.71 -2.17 22.44
C TRP A 524 24.01 -1.17 21.52
N ARG A 525 24.79 -0.23 20.97
CA ARG A 525 24.30 0.85 20.11
C ARG A 525 24.55 0.57 18.64
N VAL A 526 23.57 0.94 17.82
CA VAL A 526 23.56 0.84 16.37
C VAL A 526 23.33 2.21 15.74
N SER A 527 23.78 2.36 14.49
CA SER A 527 23.53 3.57 13.69
C SER A 527 22.24 3.46 12.89
N LEU A 528 21.69 4.59 12.41
CA LEU A 528 20.54 4.56 11.49
C LEU A 528 20.86 3.76 10.22
N MET A 529 22.09 3.85 9.71
CA MET A 529 22.56 3.04 8.58
C MET A 529 22.55 1.54 8.91
N ASP A 530 22.93 1.15 10.13
CA ASP A 530 22.89 -0.26 10.55
C ASP A 530 21.45 -0.80 10.62
N ILE A 531 20.52 0.03 11.08
CA ILE A 531 19.08 -0.26 11.16
C ILE A 531 18.51 -0.43 9.75
N LEU A 532 18.71 0.55 8.86
CA LEU A 532 18.15 0.55 7.50
C LEU A 532 18.67 -0.60 6.63
N ARG A 533 19.89 -1.10 6.91
CA ARG A 533 20.45 -2.28 6.22
C ARG A 533 19.90 -3.61 6.71
N ARG A 534 19.19 -3.63 7.83
CA ARG A 534 18.75 -4.83 8.55
C ARG A 534 17.25 -4.85 8.83
N VAL A 535 16.49 -4.00 8.15
CA VAL A 535 15.03 -3.95 8.27
C VAL A 535 14.44 -5.33 8.02
N ASP A 536 13.58 -5.76 8.93
CA ASP A 536 12.71 -6.93 8.73
C ASP A 536 11.49 -6.50 7.91
N SER A 537 11.65 -6.46 6.59
CA SER A 537 10.60 -5.97 5.69
C SER A 537 9.30 -6.77 5.81
N GLU A 538 9.38 -8.08 6.08
CA GLU A 538 8.19 -8.92 6.22
C GLU A 538 7.40 -8.56 7.49
N ALA A 539 8.09 -8.36 8.61
CA ALA A 539 7.47 -7.91 9.85
C ALA A 539 6.88 -6.49 9.72
N GLU A 540 7.59 -5.56 9.07
CA GLU A 540 7.11 -4.19 8.84
C GLU A 540 5.84 -4.16 7.98
N PHE A 541 5.78 -4.94 6.90
CA PHE A 541 4.55 -5.06 6.12
C PHE A 541 3.41 -5.68 6.92
N LYS A 542 3.70 -6.74 7.69
CA LYS A 542 2.68 -7.38 8.54
C LYS A 542 2.12 -6.38 9.55
N LYS A 543 2.98 -5.60 10.21
CA LYS A 543 2.62 -4.55 11.15
C LYS A 543 1.69 -3.52 10.51
N GLY A 544 2.04 -3.00 9.33
CA GLY A 544 1.19 -2.06 8.59
C GLY A 544 -0.19 -2.64 8.23
N ARG A 545 -0.24 -3.89 7.76
CA ARG A 545 -1.50 -4.57 7.40
C ARG A 545 -2.36 -4.91 8.62
N ASP A 546 -1.75 -5.26 9.74
CA ASP A 546 -2.46 -5.51 11.00
C ASP A 546 -3.16 -4.23 11.50
N ILE A 547 -2.50 -3.07 11.42
CA ILE A 547 -3.10 -1.77 11.76
C ILE A 547 -4.24 -1.43 10.80
N ALA A 548 -4.02 -1.58 9.50
CA ALA A 548 -5.05 -1.32 8.48
C ALA A 548 -6.30 -2.20 8.69
N PHE A 549 -6.09 -3.48 8.97
CA PHE A 549 -7.16 -4.42 9.27
C PHE A 549 -7.95 -3.99 10.51
N GLN A 550 -7.26 -3.64 11.61
CA GLN A 550 -7.93 -3.20 12.83
C GLN A 550 -8.72 -1.90 12.64
N LEU A 551 -8.20 -0.94 11.88
CA LEU A 551 -8.92 0.30 11.58
C LEU A 551 -10.22 0.04 10.79
N GLN A 552 -10.17 -0.83 9.78
CA GLN A 552 -11.37 -1.20 9.02
C GLN A 552 -12.34 -2.03 9.86
N LEU A 553 -11.83 -2.89 10.75
CA LEU A 553 -12.62 -3.67 11.68
C LEU A 553 -13.38 -2.77 12.67
N ASP A 554 -12.69 -1.79 13.28
CA ASP A 554 -13.28 -0.81 14.22
C ASP A 554 -14.39 0.00 13.52
N ARG A 555 -14.17 0.41 12.26
CA ARG A 555 -15.17 1.12 11.45
C ARG A 555 -16.38 0.23 11.10
N MET A 556 -16.16 -1.02 10.73
CA MET A 556 -17.26 -1.97 10.48
C MET A 556 -18.12 -2.17 11.73
N VAL A 557 -17.48 -2.34 12.89
CA VAL A 557 -18.17 -2.48 14.19
C VAL A 557 -19.00 -1.24 14.49
N ALA A 558 -18.42 -0.05 14.35
CA ALA A 558 -19.13 1.21 14.56
C ALA A 558 -20.33 1.35 13.61
N ALA A 559 -20.12 1.14 12.30
CA ALA A 559 -21.16 1.23 11.29
C ALA A 559 -22.31 0.23 11.53
N LEU A 560 -22.01 -1.01 11.95
CA LEU A 560 -23.03 -1.99 12.32
C LEU A 560 -23.81 -1.54 13.57
N LYS A 561 -23.12 -1.16 14.65
CA LYS A 561 -23.75 -0.72 15.92
C LYS A 561 -24.64 0.52 15.75
N ASN A 562 -24.24 1.42 14.85
CA ASN A 562 -24.96 2.65 14.50
C ASN A 562 -26.02 2.43 13.40
N ASN A 563 -26.11 1.23 12.84
CA ASN A 563 -27.00 0.89 11.72
C ASN A 563 -26.75 1.75 10.45
N GLU A 564 -25.50 2.09 10.17
CA GLU A 564 -25.06 2.88 9.01
C GLU A 564 -24.91 1.99 7.76
N LEU A 565 -25.46 2.40 6.62
CA LEU A 565 -25.52 1.61 5.38
C LEU A 565 -24.21 1.61 4.58
N VAL A 566 -23.18 0.97 5.14
CA VAL A 566 -21.88 0.76 4.52
C VAL A 566 -21.76 -0.65 3.93
N CYS A 567 -21.17 -0.75 2.73
CA CYS A 567 -20.86 -2.03 2.10
C CYS A 567 -19.46 -2.53 2.52
N PHE A 568 -19.38 -3.72 3.11
CA PHE A 568 -18.15 -4.32 3.65
C PHE A 568 -17.53 -5.37 2.72
N LEU A 569 -18.11 -5.63 1.55
CA LEU A 569 -17.69 -6.75 0.70
C LEU A 569 -16.22 -6.63 0.26
N SER A 570 -15.74 -5.43 -0.09
CA SER A 570 -14.32 -5.22 -0.44
C SER A 570 -13.40 -5.55 0.73
N PHE A 571 -13.75 -5.11 1.94
CA PHE A 571 -13.01 -5.42 3.16
C PHE A 571 -12.93 -6.93 3.38
N PHE A 572 -14.06 -7.65 3.33
CA PHE A 572 -14.07 -9.12 3.49
C PHE A 572 -13.19 -9.82 2.47
N LYS A 573 -13.25 -9.42 1.19
CA LYS A 573 -12.41 -10.00 0.14
C LYS A 573 -10.92 -9.80 0.44
N GLN A 574 -10.52 -8.61 0.86
CA GLN A 574 -9.13 -8.28 1.21
C GLN A 574 -8.67 -9.06 2.45
N SER A 575 -9.49 -9.10 3.51
CA SER A 575 -9.22 -9.86 4.73
C SER A 575 -9.02 -11.36 4.48
N LEU A 576 -9.79 -11.94 3.56
CA LEU A 576 -9.70 -13.36 3.21
C LEU A 576 -8.41 -13.71 2.45
N VAL A 577 -7.89 -12.78 1.63
CA VAL A 577 -6.56 -12.95 1.00
C VAL A 577 -5.45 -13.06 2.05
N GLU A 578 -5.64 -12.41 3.20
CA GLU A 578 -4.69 -12.36 4.32
C GLU A 578 -5.01 -13.36 5.44
N ASN A 579 -5.96 -14.28 5.22
CA ASN A 579 -6.38 -15.31 6.16
C ASN A 579 -6.97 -14.77 7.49
N ARG A 580 -7.69 -13.64 7.46
CA ARG A 580 -8.31 -12.98 8.63
C ARG A 580 -9.76 -13.39 8.90
N GLN A 581 -10.25 -14.49 8.31
CA GLN A 581 -11.64 -14.94 8.50
C GLN A 581 -12.02 -15.17 9.96
N HIS A 582 -11.08 -15.68 10.77
CA HIS A 582 -11.36 -16.01 12.16
C HIS A 582 -11.58 -14.75 12.99
N ASP A 583 -10.76 -13.71 12.77
CA ASP A 583 -10.90 -12.40 13.41
C ASP A 583 -12.24 -11.76 13.03
N LEU A 584 -12.60 -11.78 11.73
CA LEU A 584 -13.88 -11.26 11.26
C LEU A 584 -15.09 -11.97 11.91
N PHE A 585 -15.07 -13.31 11.95
CA PHE A 585 -16.15 -14.07 12.56
C PHE A 585 -16.28 -13.81 14.06
N ALA A 586 -15.16 -13.78 14.78
CA ALA A 586 -15.16 -13.49 16.21
C ALA A 586 -15.71 -12.09 16.51
N THR A 587 -15.30 -11.08 15.72
CA THR A 587 -15.81 -9.71 15.87
C THR A 587 -17.30 -9.62 15.54
N LEU A 588 -17.77 -10.21 14.44
CA LEU A 588 -19.19 -10.17 14.08
C LEU A 588 -20.07 -10.91 15.10
N ASP A 589 -19.60 -12.04 15.64
CA ASP A 589 -20.31 -12.72 16.73
C ASP A 589 -20.38 -11.81 17.97
N HIS A 590 -19.29 -11.12 18.33
CA HIS A 590 -19.25 -10.18 19.46
C HIS A 590 -20.17 -8.97 19.26
N VAL A 591 -20.25 -8.43 18.03
CA VAL A 591 -21.21 -7.34 17.70
C VAL A 591 -22.63 -7.75 18.07
N VAL A 592 -23.04 -8.99 17.80
CA VAL A 592 -24.37 -9.48 18.19
C VAL A 592 -24.54 -9.51 19.71
N GLU A 593 -23.52 -9.93 20.46
CA GLU A 593 -23.56 -9.94 21.93
C GLU A 593 -23.76 -8.54 22.53
N GLU A 594 -23.29 -7.49 21.85
CA GLU A 594 -23.40 -6.09 22.29
C GLU A 594 -24.69 -5.38 21.83
N VAL A 595 -25.46 -5.95 20.90
CA VAL A 595 -26.65 -5.31 20.29
C VAL A 595 -27.90 -6.19 20.36
N LEU A 596 -28.06 -6.95 21.44
CA LEU A 596 -29.17 -7.90 21.64
C LEU A 596 -30.57 -7.25 21.57
N ASP A 597 -30.66 -5.94 21.80
CA ASP A 597 -31.87 -5.13 21.72
C ASP A 597 -32.16 -4.57 20.31
N LYS A 598 -31.27 -4.80 19.33
CA LYS A 598 -31.38 -4.28 17.95
C LYS A 598 -31.46 -5.41 16.91
N PRO A 599 -32.62 -6.07 16.74
CA PRO A 599 -32.79 -7.20 15.82
C PRO A 599 -32.39 -6.93 14.36
N LEU A 600 -32.57 -5.68 13.87
CA LEU A 600 -32.15 -5.30 12.52
C LEU A 600 -30.63 -5.35 12.34
N VAL A 601 -29.87 -4.89 13.34
CA VAL A 601 -28.40 -4.96 13.34
C VAL A 601 -27.95 -6.42 13.38
N ILE A 602 -28.58 -7.26 14.22
CA ILE A 602 -28.28 -8.69 14.29
C ILE A 602 -28.51 -9.38 12.93
N CYS A 603 -29.63 -9.08 12.27
CA CYS A 603 -29.94 -9.60 10.95
C CYS A 603 -28.87 -9.23 9.92
N ARG A 604 -28.44 -7.97 9.89
CA ARG A 604 -27.38 -7.50 8.98
C ARG A 604 -26.01 -8.09 9.32
N THR A 605 -25.70 -8.28 10.59
CA THR A 605 -24.48 -8.98 11.03
C THR A 605 -24.45 -10.43 10.55
N TYR A 606 -25.57 -11.16 10.62
CA TYR A 606 -25.67 -12.50 10.03
C TYR A 606 -25.52 -12.51 8.50
N ALA A 607 -26.04 -11.50 7.80
CA ALA A 607 -25.80 -11.35 6.36
C ALA A 607 -24.31 -11.12 6.05
N CYS A 608 -23.60 -10.31 6.85
CA CYS A 608 -22.16 -10.13 6.73
C CYS A 608 -21.39 -11.45 6.93
N ILE A 609 -21.74 -12.26 7.93
CA ILE A 609 -21.15 -13.59 8.13
C ILE A 609 -21.43 -14.49 6.91
N ALA A 610 -22.65 -14.44 6.38
CA ALA A 610 -22.99 -15.17 5.17
C ALA A 610 -22.12 -14.72 3.97
N ASP A 611 -21.82 -13.42 3.83
CA ASP A 611 -20.98 -12.87 2.75
C ASP A 611 -19.56 -13.40 2.81
N ILE A 612 -18.97 -13.40 4.00
CA ILE A 612 -17.65 -13.96 4.25
C ILE A 612 -17.62 -15.44 3.87
N LEU A 613 -18.59 -16.23 4.35
CA LEU A 613 -18.70 -17.65 4.01
C LEU A 613 -18.91 -17.87 2.49
N GLY A 614 -19.75 -17.05 1.86
CA GLY A 614 -20.00 -17.10 0.43
C GLY A 614 -18.73 -16.89 -0.39
N TYR A 615 -17.93 -15.89 -0.02
CA TYR A 615 -16.65 -15.63 -0.70
C TYR A 615 -15.61 -16.72 -0.40
N MET A 616 -15.52 -17.20 0.85
CA MET A 616 -14.63 -18.31 1.22
C MET A 616 -14.88 -19.58 0.40
N ALA A 617 -16.14 -19.86 0.04
CA ALA A 617 -16.49 -21.03 -0.75
C ALA A 617 -16.10 -20.93 -2.23
N GLY A 618 -15.85 -19.72 -2.75
CA GLY A 618 -15.61 -19.48 -4.17
C GLY A 618 -16.81 -19.85 -5.06
N GLU A 619 -16.52 -20.23 -6.30
CA GLU A 619 -17.55 -20.53 -7.33
C GLU A 619 -18.11 -21.97 -7.24
N VAL A 620 -18.22 -22.53 -6.04
CA VAL A 620 -18.62 -23.94 -5.81
C VAL A 620 -20.13 -24.12 -5.65
N GLY A 621 -20.91 -23.04 -5.50
CA GLY A 621 -22.37 -23.14 -5.43
C GLY A 621 -23.11 -21.81 -5.26
N ILE A 622 -24.43 -21.89 -5.20
CA ILE A 622 -25.34 -20.73 -5.10
C ILE A 622 -25.70 -20.48 -3.63
N ARG A 623 -25.85 -19.23 -3.19
CA ARG A 623 -26.25 -18.87 -1.81
C ARG A 623 -27.74 -19.10 -1.52
N GLY A 624 -28.59 -19.11 -2.55
CA GLY A 624 -29.98 -19.54 -2.43
C GLY A 624 -30.14 -21.06 -2.27
N GLY A 625 -31.15 -21.48 -1.51
CA GLY A 625 -31.60 -22.88 -1.42
C GLY A 625 -32.13 -23.32 -0.05
N PRO A 626 -32.47 -24.60 0.12
CA PRO A 626 -32.96 -25.13 1.39
C PRO A 626 -31.94 -24.94 2.52
N ALA A 627 -32.37 -24.32 3.62
CA ALA A 627 -31.52 -23.97 4.76
C ALA A 627 -32.01 -24.58 6.09
N ALA A 628 -32.84 -25.63 6.07
CA ALA A 628 -33.43 -26.28 7.25
C ALA A 628 -32.65 -27.52 7.72
N ASN A 629 -31.32 -27.49 7.68
CA ASN A 629 -30.52 -28.63 8.11
C ASN A 629 -30.69 -28.89 9.61
N ILE A 630 -30.77 -30.17 10.00
CA ILE A 630 -31.06 -30.57 11.39
C ILE A 630 -30.01 -30.09 12.39
N ALA A 631 -28.75 -29.99 11.98
CA ALA A 631 -27.65 -29.56 12.84
C ALA A 631 -27.79 -28.10 13.29
N TRP A 632 -28.38 -27.26 12.42
CA TRP A 632 -28.61 -25.84 12.69
C TRP A 632 -29.93 -25.56 13.43
N ARG A 633 -30.78 -26.59 13.63
CA ARG A 633 -32.15 -26.45 14.16
C ARG A 633 -32.18 -25.89 15.58
N MET A 634 -31.21 -26.27 16.42
CA MET A 634 -31.12 -25.75 17.78
C MET A 634 -30.96 -24.22 17.77
N ALA A 635 -30.06 -23.70 16.94
CA ALA A 635 -29.85 -22.26 16.82
C ALA A 635 -31.10 -21.54 16.32
N PHE A 636 -31.79 -22.10 15.31
CA PHE A 636 -33.04 -21.52 14.80
C PHE A 636 -34.15 -21.49 15.86
N ASN A 637 -34.30 -22.55 16.65
CA ASN A 637 -35.28 -22.58 17.74
C ASN A 637 -34.99 -21.55 18.84
N LEU A 638 -33.71 -21.22 19.07
CA LEU A 638 -33.31 -20.17 20.01
C LEU A 638 -33.64 -18.78 19.45
N LEU A 639 -33.41 -18.55 18.15
CA LEU A 639 -33.82 -17.31 17.47
C LEU A 639 -35.33 -17.09 17.54
N GLU A 640 -36.14 -18.14 17.33
CA GLU A 640 -37.60 -18.04 17.43
C GLU A 640 -38.10 -17.67 18.84
N LYS A 641 -37.27 -17.89 19.86
CA LYS A 641 -37.53 -17.50 21.26
C LYS A 641 -36.90 -16.16 21.63
N GLU A 642 -36.33 -15.43 20.68
CA GLU A 642 -35.62 -14.16 20.90
C GLU A 642 -34.38 -14.28 21.82
N ASP A 643 -33.84 -15.49 22.01
CA ASP A 643 -32.58 -15.72 22.71
C ASP A 643 -31.39 -15.58 21.74
N TYR A 644 -31.12 -14.34 21.32
CA TYR A 644 -30.12 -14.03 20.30
C TYR A 644 -28.70 -14.40 20.72
N LEU A 645 -28.38 -14.33 22.01
CA LEU A 645 -27.06 -14.66 22.54
C LEU A 645 -26.79 -16.16 22.41
N ALA A 646 -27.69 -17.00 22.94
CA ALA A 646 -27.52 -18.45 22.85
C ALA A 646 -27.61 -18.92 21.39
N ALA A 647 -28.48 -18.31 20.58
CA ALA A 647 -28.58 -18.59 19.16
C ALA A 647 -27.28 -18.33 18.41
N THR A 648 -26.65 -17.16 18.60
CA THR A 648 -25.39 -16.80 17.93
C THR A 648 -24.27 -17.76 18.30
N ARG A 649 -24.16 -18.12 19.59
CA ARG A 649 -23.18 -19.12 20.04
C ARG A 649 -23.40 -20.49 19.41
N ALA A 650 -24.65 -20.92 19.28
CA ALA A 650 -25.00 -22.16 18.60
C ALA A 650 -24.70 -22.12 17.08
N LEU A 651 -24.98 -20.99 16.41
CA LEU A 651 -24.61 -20.77 15.00
C LEU A 651 -23.10 -20.84 14.82
N ALA A 652 -22.33 -20.13 15.66
CA ALA A 652 -20.87 -20.07 15.59
C ALA A 652 -20.22 -21.45 15.81
N ALA A 653 -20.74 -22.23 16.77
CA ALA A 653 -20.29 -23.60 17.01
C ALA A 653 -20.51 -24.50 15.79
N GLU A 654 -21.69 -24.42 15.15
CA GLU A 654 -21.98 -25.24 13.97
C GLU A 654 -21.24 -24.72 12.72
N ARG A 655 -21.02 -23.41 12.58
CA ARG A 655 -20.19 -22.81 11.52
C ARG A 655 -18.81 -23.45 11.49
N LYS A 656 -18.16 -23.59 12.65
CA LYS A 656 -16.84 -24.24 12.77
C LYS A 656 -16.85 -25.67 12.23
N ASN A 657 -17.89 -26.46 12.54
CA ASN A 657 -18.03 -27.83 12.05
C ASN A 657 -18.17 -27.90 10.52
N TRP A 658 -18.57 -26.82 9.84
CA TRP A 658 -18.78 -26.81 8.39
C TRP A 658 -17.62 -26.19 7.63
N THR A 659 -16.93 -25.21 8.21
CA THR A 659 -15.81 -24.53 7.54
C THR A 659 -14.61 -25.43 7.30
N ASP A 660 -14.41 -26.46 8.12
CA ASP A 660 -13.26 -27.37 8.02
C ASP A 660 -13.46 -28.48 6.97
N ASN A 661 -14.65 -28.55 6.35
CA ASN A 661 -15.11 -29.71 5.57
C ASN A 661 -15.32 -29.40 4.07
N GLY A 662 -14.59 -28.42 3.53
CA GLY A 662 -14.56 -28.11 2.10
C GLY A 662 -15.56 -27.04 1.64
N PRO A 663 -15.37 -26.51 0.41
CA PRO A 663 -16.10 -25.34 -0.08
C PRO A 663 -17.61 -25.56 -0.27
N ASP A 664 -18.06 -26.80 -0.54
CA ASP A 664 -19.49 -27.13 -0.67
C ASP A 664 -20.24 -26.99 0.66
N ARG A 665 -19.59 -27.33 1.79
CA ARG A 665 -20.15 -27.10 3.12
C ARG A 665 -20.11 -25.64 3.49
N ILE A 666 -19.02 -24.93 3.18
CA ILE A 666 -18.91 -23.49 3.45
C ILE A 666 -20.06 -22.71 2.77
N ILE A 667 -20.33 -22.96 1.48
CA ILE A 667 -21.42 -22.25 0.77
C ILE A 667 -22.78 -22.59 1.38
N ARG A 668 -22.97 -23.81 1.88
CA ARG A 668 -24.22 -24.21 2.55
C ARG A 668 -24.36 -23.57 3.93
N ALA A 669 -23.27 -23.41 4.68
CA ALA A 669 -23.25 -22.66 5.94
C ALA A 669 -23.66 -21.19 5.73
N SER A 670 -23.22 -20.57 4.63
CA SER A 670 -23.68 -19.21 4.23
C SER A 670 -25.23 -19.14 4.17
N ARG A 671 -25.89 -20.13 3.56
CA ARG A 671 -27.37 -20.20 3.47
C ARG A 671 -28.05 -20.30 4.84
N HIS A 672 -27.40 -21.00 5.79
CA HIS A 672 -27.93 -21.15 7.14
C HIS A 672 -27.88 -19.84 7.93
N TYR A 673 -26.84 -19.01 7.71
CA TYR A 673 -26.79 -17.64 8.25
C TYR A 673 -27.82 -16.71 7.58
N GLU A 674 -28.03 -16.81 6.27
CA GLU A 674 -29.13 -16.07 5.61
C GLU A 674 -30.50 -16.44 6.19
N ARG A 675 -30.73 -17.74 6.44
CA ARG A 675 -31.95 -18.20 7.13
C ARG A 675 -32.07 -17.64 8.54
N ALA A 676 -30.97 -17.57 9.30
CA ALA A 676 -30.98 -16.96 10.63
C ALA A 676 -31.46 -15.50 10.56
N GLY A 677 -30.94 -14.72 9.60
CA GLY A 677 -31.44 -13.37 9.31
C GLY A 677 -32.94 -13.36 8.96
N HIS A 678 -33.38 -14.24 8.04
CA HIS A 678 -34.79 -14.33 7.64
C HIS A 678 -35.75 -14.68 8.79
N ILE A 679 -35.32 -15.46 9.79
CA ILE A 679 -36.14 -15.74 10.98
C ILE A 679 -36.44 -14.43 11.72
N ILE A 680 -35.42 -13.60 11.92
CA ILE A 680 -35.53 -12.28 12.56
C ILE A 680 -36.41 -11.35 11.71
N THR A 681 -36.17 -11.28 10.40
CA THR A 681 -37.00 -10.50 9.46
C THR A 681 -38.47 -10.91 9.55
N ARG A 682 -38.76 -12.23 9.54
CA ARG A 682 -40.13 -12.77 9.65
C ARG A 682 -40.80 -12.35 10.96
N MET A 683 -40.06 -12.38 12.07
CA MET A 683 -40.58 -11.93 13.37
C MET A 683 -40.91 -10.45 13.35
N GLY A 684 -40.06 -9.63 12.71
CA GLY A 684 -40.34 -8.22 12.41
C GLY A 684 -41.63 -8.04 11.60
N VAL A 685 -41.78 -8.74 10.48
CA VAL A 685 -43.00 -8.71 9.64
C VAL A 685 -44.24 -9.15 10.43
N ALA A 686 -44.12 -10.16 11.30
CA ALA A 686 -45.25 -10.65 12.11
C ALA A 686 -45.80 -9.58 13.07
N THR A 687 -45.01 -8.56 13.42
CA THR A 687 -45.48 -7.41 14.21
C THR A 687 -46.51 -6.55 13.48
N ALA A 688 -46.67 -6.68 12.16
CA ALA A 688 -47.67 -5.97 11.36
C ALA A 688 -49.09 -6.08 11.97
N LYS A 689 -49.41 -7.21 12.63
CA LYS A 689 -50.69 -7.41 13.35
C LYS A 689 -50.96 -6.36 14.43
N LYS A 690 -49.92 -5.79 15.05
CA LYS A 690 -50.05 -4.74 16.08
C LYS A 690 -50.57 -3.43 15.51
N PHE A 691 -50.38 -3.20 14.20
CA PHE A 691 -50.82 -1.99 13.50
C PHE A 691 -52.19 -2.17 12.83
N ILE A 692 -52.80 -3.34 12.97
CA ILE A 692 -54.17 -3.60 12.51
C ILE A 692 -55.11 -3.26 13.67
N SER A 693 -55.87 -2.18 13.52
CA SER A 693 -56.98 -1.86 14.42
C SER A 693 -58.27 -2.47 13.87
N GLY A 694 -58.92 -3.29 14.70
CA GLY A 694 -60.26 -3.78 14.44
C GLY A 694 -61.28 -3.07 15.34
N THR A 695 -62.47 -2.80 14.82
CA THR A 695 -63.63 -2.45 15.64
C THR A 695 -64.42 -3.70 15.97
N GLN A 696 -64.75 -3.87 17.25
CA GLN A 696 -65.63 -4.96 17.66
C GLN A 696 -67.02 -4.71 17.06
N SER A 697 -67.54 -5.71 16.36
CA SER A 697 -68.87 -5.69 15.75
C SER A 697 -69.63 -6.94 16.13
N GLU A 698 -70.97 -6.89 16.08
CA GLU A 698 -71.79 -8.07 16.30
C GLU A 698 -71.44 -9.15 15.27
N PRO A 699 -71.25 -10.41 15.70
CA PRO A 699 -70.89 -11.48 14.78
C PRO A 699 -72.04 -11.74 13.81
N PRO A 700 -71.75 -12.01 12.53
CA PRO A 700 -72.79 -12.29 11.54
C PRO A 700 -73.64 -13.51 11.95
N PRO A 701 -74.93 -13.53 11.60
CA PRO A 701 -75.81 -14.68 11.80
C PRO A 701 -75.21 -15.98 11.24
N ILE A 702 -75.51 -17.10 11.91
CA ILE A 702 -75.11 -18.43 11.48
C ILE A 702 -75.73 -18.73 10.11
N GLY A 703 -74.93 -19.32 9.21
CA GLY A 703 -75.33 -19.61 7.84
C GLY A 703 -75.30 -18.41 6.89
N GLN A 704 -75.10 -17.18 7.39
CA GLN A 704 -75.03 -16.00 6.54
C GLN A 704 -73.60 -15.77 6.01
N PRO A 705 -73.39 -15.73 4.68
CA PRO A 705 -72.10 -15.40 4.10
C PRO A 705 -71.81 -13.91 4.21
N VAL A 706 -70.63 -13.57 4.72
CA VAL A 706 -70.07 -12.21 4.67
C VAL A 706 -69.02 -12.18 3.58
N THR A 707 -69.15 -11.24 2.64
CA THR A 707 -68.22 -11.06 1.53
C THR A 707 -67.48 -9.75 1.68
N VAL A 708 -66.15 -9.81 1.63
CA VAL A 708 -65.26 -8.65 1.59
C VAL A 708 -64.59 -8.59 0.22
N THR A 709 -64.53 -7.39 -0.36
CA THR A 709 -63.87 -7.14 -1.65
C THR A 709 -62.83 -6.04 -1.54
N ALA A 710 -61.66 -6.22 -2.17
CA ALA A 710 -60.57 -5.25 -2.22
C ALA A 710 -60.08 -5.02 -3.67
N PRO A 711 -59.68 -3.78 -4.03
CA PRO A 711 -59.05 -3.49 -5.32
C PRO A 711 -57.68 -4.20 -5.44
N ALA A 712 -57.19 -4.41 -6.67
CA ALA A 712 -55.83 -4.90 -6.88
C ALA A 712 -54.83 -3.75 -6.72
N ARG A 713 -53.63 -4.06 -6.24
CA ARG A 713 -52.49 -3.13 -6.17
C ARG A 713 -51.66 -3.26 -7.44
N ILE A 714 -51.29 -2.13 -8.05
CA ILE A 714 -50.24 -2.06 -9.07
C ILE A 714 -49.14 -1.11 -8.59
N ASP A 715 -47.89 -1.51 -8.79
CA ASP A 715 -46.73 -0.71 -8.43
C ASP A 715 -46.27 0.07 -9.67
N ILE A 716 -46.32 1.39 -9.61
CA ILE A 716 -45.85 2.25 -10.71
C ILE A 716 -44.33 2.42 -10.63
N ALA A 717 -43.82 2.64 -9.42
CA ALA A 717 -42.41 2.86 -9.17
C ALA A 717 -42.02 2.38 -7.76
N GLY A 718 -40.78 1.92 -7.62
CA GLY A 718 -40.22 1.51 -6.33
C GLY A 718 -40.65 0.13 -5.84
N GLY A 719 -41.23 -0.75 -6.66
CA GLY A 719 -41.90 -1.98 -6.19
C GLY A 719 -41.07 -2.99 -5.37
N TRP A 720 -39.75 -2.84 -5.28
CA TRP A 720 -38.90 -3.68 -4.41
C TRP A 720 -38.44 -2.97 -3.13
N THR A 721 -38.67 -1.66 -3.01
CA THR A 721 -38.17 -0.86 -1.88
C THR A 721 -38.95 -1.15 -0.59
N ASP A 722 -40.21 -1.59 -0.65
CA ASP A 722 -41.00 -2.02 0.52
C ASP A 722 -40.76 -3.48 0.93
N THR A 723 -39.89 -4.21 0.23
CA THR A 723 -39.56 -5.60 0.54
C THR A 723 -38.31 -5.68 1.45
N PRO A 724 -38.35 -6.35 2.61
CA PRO A 724 -37.14 -6.61 3.38
C PRO A 724 -36.10 -7.42 2.58
N PRO A 725 -34.79 -7.15 2.73
CA PRO A 725 -34.20 -6.20 3.67
C PRO A 725 -34.19 -4.74 3.20
N GLN A 726 -34.50 -4.46 1.91
CA GLN A 726 -34.45 -3.11 1.33
C GLN A 726 -35.22 -2.09 2.17
N ALA A 727 -36.45 -2.43 2.57
CA ALA A 727 -37.29 -1.55 3.39
C ALA A 727 -36.75 -1.26 4.80
N TYR A 728 -35.93 -2.17 5.35
CA TYR A 728 -35.35 -2.02 6.69
C TYR A 728 -34.04 -1.26 6.67
N GLU A 729 -33.30 -1.38 5.57
CA GLU A 729 -32.01 -0.73 5.38
C GLU A 729 -32.19 0.69 4.85
N TRP A 730 -32.93 0.86 3.75
CA TRP A 730 -33.04 2.12 3.00
C TRP A 730 -34.36 2.87 3.24
N GLY A 731 -35.28 2.24 3.97
CA GLY A 731 -36.68 2.62 3.97
C GLY A 731 -37.40 2.14 2.71
N GLY A 732 -38.73 2.03 2.79
CA GLY A 732 -39.56 1.62 1.66
C GLY A 732 -40.42 2.78 1.15
N VAL A 733 -40.29 3.10 -0.13
CA VAL A 733 -41.13 4.09 -0.82
C VAL A 733 -41.60 3.51 -2.14
N VAL A 734 -42.87 3.13 -2.18
CA VAL A 734 -43.51 2.61 -3.40
C VAL A 734 -44.65 3.52 -3.80
N VAL A 735 -44.64 3.96 -5.06
CA VAL A 735 -45.78 4.65 -5.65
C VAL A 735 -46.73 3.58 -6.19
N THR A 736 -47.89 3.46 -5.55
CA THR A 736 -48.87 2.41 -5.87
C THR A 736 -50.21 3.00 -6.28
N LEU A 737 -50.95 2.27 -7.12
CA LEU A 737 -52.35 2.55 -7.42
C LEU A 737 -53.23 1.37 -7.01
N ALA A 738 -54.40 1.68 -6.45
CA ALA A 738 -55.48 0.74 -6.27
C ALA A 738 -56.36 0.74 -7.52
N ILE A 739 -56.43 -0.39 -8.23
CA ILE A 739 -57.18 -0.50 -9.49
C ILE A 739 -58.37 -1.46 -9.35
N LYS A 740 -59.45 -1.09 -10.04
CA LYS A 740 -60.56 -1.98 -10.35
C LYS A 740 -60.30 -2.65 -11.68
N ILE A 741 -60.75 -3.88 -11.84
CA ILE A 741 -60.69 -4.62 -13.10
C ILE A 741 -62.13 -4.76 -13.58
N ASN A 742 -62.46 -4.21 -14.75
CA ASN A 742 -63.82 -4.15 -15.30
C ASN A 742 -64.83 -3.56 -14.30
N ASP A 743 -64.48 -2.43 -13.68
CA ASP A 743 -65.27 -1.75 -12.64
C ASP A 743 -65.52 -2.55 -11.33
N GLU A 744 -64.90 -3.72 -11.19
CA GLU A 744 -64.99 -4.57 -10.00
C GLU A 744 -63.71 -4.58 -9.16
N LYS A 745 -63.87 -4.88 -7.86
CA LYS A 745 -62.77 -5.14 -6.92
C LYS A 745 -62.42 -6.63 -6.96
N PRO A 746 -61.31 -7.03 -7.59
CA PRO A 746 -61.09 -8.43 -7.98
C PRO A 746 -60.72 -9.35 -6.80
N ILE A 747 -60.18 -8.82 -5.70
CA ILE A 747 -59.81 -9.63 -4.54
C ILE A 747 -61.06 -9.82 -3.68
N LYS A 748 -61.65 -11.02 -3.68
CA LYS A 748 -62.89 -11.33 -2.98
C LYS A 748 -62.67 -12.49 -1.99
N CYS A 749 -63.11 -12.31 -0.76
CA CYS A 749 -63.16 -13.36 0.26
C CYS A 749 -64.58 -13.45 0.82
N THR A 750 -65.14 -14.66 0.86
CA THR A 750 -66.44 -14.93 1.47
C THR A 750 -66.25 -15.91 2.61
N ALA A 751 -66.72 -15.54 3.80
CA ALA A 751 -66.70 -16.39 4.98
C ALA A 751 -68.11 -16.54 5.54
N THR A 752 -68.48 -17.76 5.91
CA THR A 752 -69.78 -18.06 6.54
C THR A 752 -69.54 -18.61 7.93
N ARG A 753 -70.26 -18.09 8.92
CA ARG A 753 -70.27 -18.66 10.27
C ARG A 753 -71.10 -19.95 10.26
N ILE A 754 -70.48 -21.08 10.59
CA ILE A 754 -71.15 -22.39 10.68
C ILE A 754 -71.51 -22.71 12.15
N GLU A 755 -72.50 -23.59 12.36
CA GLU A 755 -72.69 -24.22 13.67
C GLU A 755 -71.48 -25.11 13.96
N GLY A 756 -70.90 -24.94 15.14
CA GLY A 756 -69.71 -25.68 15.58
C GLY A 756 -70.03 -27.06 16.12
#